data_AF-A0A1Y0REU5-F1
#
_entry.id   AF-A0A1Y0REU5-F1
#
_cell.length_a   1.000
_cell.length_b   1.000
_cell.length_c   1.000
_cell.angle_alpha   90.00
_cell.angle_beta   90.00
_cell.angle_gamma   90.00
#
_symmetry.space_group_name_H-M   'P 1'
#
loop_
_entity.id
_entity.type
_entity.pdbx_description
1 polymer ?
#
loop_
_entity_poly.entity_id
_entity_poly.type
_entity_poly.pdbx_seq_one_letter_code
_entity_poly.pdbx_strand_id
1 'polypeptide(L)'
;MEQGVRLLIQLVLEFAPVIVNLIQKRREERPAITQYLPTEEIKEFIQSINSSSQSISYSGGFDQAKIQQQQLAFSYHQTQLQIATHQRETALKLPEVHKIFESWPLRLSPSQILESHPSHHRTPLKIFLAPPKVKFDKFDNRGEDISEIEFMLAEGLREFLNHHYSLHDSVRPTEFLAGAWDSKRFHSESSIKALFGFLKTEPILILESEADGDYLNFRIGYWGIGQENYYYKTISRLPYKEIVYESAKSRALEWRKIRDELISLGEDLEEINNIGRENVINLAILEKAEKWQDKGIDINKLSLEYQVNREDIEKLCQVLITCHSLAAGWVADAYHLIHHDVPPLLPEVLPSLLTNTLDVKSVQAIATGYKQLYQALEMERRYWIPELALELAQSLSHLPDDTSAKEQIHYSIDTWLQLRQVPHQEGSHPLQAMQSVVKIEDEEYVEKLRKYYAAVGDSQSKIYAEELLNAIANLKYKRQHEYAYLNHTLTGHSDKVTSVAMTSDGQTLVSGSVDKTIKVWNLKTGKVIRSLADDIGKVSSVAVSPDGNFVTVGSCEHPKSNVKVWHLATGKLLHNLLGHQKPVNFVVISPDGQIVASGSNKIKIWNLHKGDRICTLWHSSAVYAADVSPDGKILASGSSDHKIRLWNPHTGEPLHTFNGHSGEVKAIAISPQGQILVSGSTDKTIKIWHLETGQVLYTLTGHSNEVKSVVVSPDGQTLFSASADKTIKIWNLFTGELLQTLAGHSAAVNSVAISPDGQFLVSGSSDKTIKIWQIRNTVIS
;
A
#
# COMPACT_ATOMS: atom_id res chain seq x y z
N MET A 1 -5.61 0.42 -43.55
CA MET A 1 -5.63 0.45 -42.07
C MET A 1 -6.78 -0.35 -41.47
N GLU A 2 -8.03 -0.23 -41.97
CA GLU A 2 -9.19 -1.00 -41.47
C GLU A 2 -8.96 -2.54 -41.45
N GLN A 3 -8.22 -3.08 -42.42
CA GLN A 3 -7.92 -4.51 -42.48
C GLN A 3 -7.00 -5.00 -41.35
N GLY A 4 -6.05 -4.18 -40.87
CA GLY A 4 -5.19 -4.55 -39.74
C GLY A 4 -5.94 -4.58 -38.41
N VAL A 5 -6.97 -3.74 -38.29
CA VAL A 5 -7.87 -3.71 -37.14
C VAL A 5 -8.79 -4.94 -37.13
N ARG A 6 -9.33 -5.34 -38.30
CA ARG A 6 -10.08 -6.60 -38.44
C ARG A 6 -9.23 -7.82 -38.08
N LEU A 7 -7.97 -7.81 -38.50
CA LEU A 7 -7.00 -8.86 -38.18
C LEU A 7 -6.77 -8.95 -36.67
N LEU A 8 -6.61 -7.82 -35.98
CA LEU A 8 -6.48 -7.79 -34.52
C LEU A 8 -7.72 -8.33 -33.81
N ILE A 9 -8.93 -7.96 -34.23
CA ILE A 9 -10.17 -8.52 -33.66
C ILE A 9 -10.18 -10.05 -33.82
N GLN A 10 -9.87 -10.54 -35.02
CA GLN A 10 -9.86 -11.97 -35.31
C GLN A 10 -8.76 -12.70 -34.53
N LEU A 11 -7.60 -12.07 -34.36
CA LEU A 11 -6.52 -12.56 -33.51
C LEU A 11 -6.97 -12.68 -32.07
N VAL A 12 -7.58 -11.66 -31.49
CA VAL A 12 -8.05 -11.70 -30.10
C VAL A 12 -9.11 -12.79 -29.91
N LEU A 13 -10.07 -12.90 -30.81
CA LEU A 13 -11.14 -13.91 -30.74
C LEU A 13 -10.62 -15.36 -30.84
N GLU A 14 -9.63 -15.60 -31.70
CA GLU A 14 -9.10 -16.94 -31.95
C GLU A 14 -7.96 -17.32 -30.98
N PHE A 15 -7.17 -16.36 -30.54
CA PHE A 15 -5.94 -16.60 -29.80
C PHE A 15 -6.11 -16.42 -28.28
N ALA A 16 -6.99 -15.52 -27.80
CA ALA A 16 -7.24 -15.41 -26.36
C ALA A 16 -7.75 -16.73 -25.73
N PRO A 17 -8.67 -17.50 -26.34
CA PRO A 17 -9.08 -18.80 -25.80
C PRO A 17 -7.94 -19.82 -25.73
N VAL A 18 -6.99 -19.75 -26.65
CA VAL A 18 -5.81 -20.64 -26.67
C VAL A 18 -4.92 -20.36 -25.46
N ILE A 19 -4.66 -19.08 -25.20
CA ILE A 19 -3.89 -18.66 -24.03
C ILE A 19 -4.64 -19.02 -22.73
N VAL A 20 -5.96 -18.84 -22.67
CA VAL A 20 -6.78 -19.27 -21.53
C VAL A 20 -6.68 -20.78 -21.30
N ASN A 21 -6.76 -21.59 -22.37
CA ASN A 21 -6.60 -23.05 -22.29
C ASN A 21 -5.18 -23.42 -21.81
N LEU A 22 -4.15 -22.70 -22.22
CA LEU A 22 -2.78 -22.91 -21.72
C LEU A 22 -2.68 -22.63 -20.21
N ILE A 23 -3.31 -21.56 -19.71
CA ILE A 23 -3.37 -21.26 -18.28
C ILE A 23 -4.12 -22.38 -17.53
N GLN A 24 -5.22 -22.88 -18.09
CA GLN A 24 -6.01 -23.98 -17.50
C GLN A 24 -5.26 -25.30 -17.50
N LYS A 25 -4.59 -25.68 -18.59
CA LYS A 25 -3.78 -26.91 -18.66
C LYS A 25 -2.59 -26.87 -17.72
N ARG A 26 -1.87 -25.74 -17.65
CA ARG A 26 -0.80 -25.54 -16.66
C ARG A 26 -1.29 -25.83 -15.25
N ARG A 27 -2.55 -25.51 -14.93
CA ARG A 27 -3.16 -25.80 -13.65
C ARG A 27 -3.46 -27.29 -13.46
N GLU A 28 -4.01 -27.97 -14.47
CA GLU A 28 -4.29 -29.41 -14.43
C GLU A 28 -3.00 -30.24 -14.30
N GLU A 29 -1.94 -29.78 -14.94
CA GLU A 29 -0.59 -30.35 -14.87
C GLU A 29 0.14 -30.02 -13.58
N ARG A 30 -0.40 -29.20 -12.66
CA ARG A 30 0.16 -29.06 -11.29
C ARG A 30 -0.12 -30.36 -10.54
N PRO A 31 0.84 -31.30 -10.42
CA PRO A 31 0.67 -32.40 -9.50
C PRO A 31 0.87 -31.82 -8.09
N ALA A 32 0.32 -32.45 -7.06
CA ALA A 32 0.79 -32.21 -5.70
C ALA A 32 2.32 -32.36 -5.71
N ILE A 33 3.05 -31.26 -5.45
CA ILE A 33 4.51 -31.25 -5.36
C ILE A 33 4.88 -32.00 -4.07
N THR A 34 4.83 -33.33 -4.14
CA THR A 34 5.36 -34.24 -3.13
C THR A 34 6.48 -35.12 -3.71
N GLN A 35 6.91 -34.90 -4.96
CA GLN A 35 7.94 -35.74 -5.60
C GLN A 35 9.13 -35.00 -6.23
N TYR A 36 9.36 -33.74 -5.88
CA TYR A 36 10.68 -33.14 -6.05
C TYR A 36 11.17 -32.67 -4.68
N LEU A 37 12.14 -33.39 -4.12
CA LEU A 37 12.82 -33.01 -2.89
C LEU A 37 13.45 -31.62 -3.08
N PRO A 38 13.12 -30.63 -2.24
CA PRO A 38 13.91 -29.41 -2.17
C PRO A 38 15.32 -29.76 -1.67
N THR A 39 16.33 -29.16 -2.30
CA THR A 39 17.73 -29.14 -1.87
C THR A 39 17.83 -28.81 -0.38
N GLU A 40 18.82 -29.39 0.30
CA GLU A 40 19.09 -29.28 1.75
C GLU A 40 19.01 -27.83 2.29
N GLU A 41 19.35 -26.84 1.47
CA GLU A 41 19.33 -25.41 1.79
C GLU A 41 17.93 -24.86 2.15
N ILE A 42 16.86 -25.40 1.56
CA ILE A 42 15.47 -24.99 1.87
C ILE A 42 14.99 -25.62 3.18
N LYS A 43 15.48 -26.81 3.53
CA LYS A 43 15.16 -27.46 4.81
C LYS A 43 15.80 -26.74 5.99
N GLU A 44 17.03 -26.25 5.84
CA GLU A 44 17.69 -25.43 6.86
C GLU A 44 16.97 -24.09 7.06
N PHE A 45 16.51 -23.45 5.98
CA PHE A 45 15.72 -22.21 6.07
C PHE A 45 14.38 -22.43 6.80
N ILE A 46 13.66 -23.51 6.50
CA ILE A 46 12.39 -23.86 7.17
C ILE A 46 12.62 -24.24 8.65
N GLN A 47 13.73 -24.92 9.00
CA GLN A 47 14.08 -25.20 10.40
C GLN A 47 14.47 -23.93 11.19
N SER A 48 15.10 -22.95 10.54
CA SER A 48 15.42 -21.66 11.15
C SER A 48 14.16 -20.82 11.46
N ILE A 49 13.14 -20.91 10.61
CA ILE A 49 11.85 -20.23 10.79
C ILE A 49 11.00 -20.92 11.87
N ASN A 50 10.98 -22.26 11.88
CA ASN A 50 10.16 -23.02 12.83
C ASN A 50 10.71 -23.03 14.26
N SER A 51 12.00 -22.69 14.46
CA SER A 51 12.60 -22.56 15.80
C SER A 51 12.36 -21.20 16.46
N SER A 52 11.80 -20.22 15.73
CA SER A 52 11.69 -18.83 16.19
C SER A 52 10.25 -18.30 16.40
N SER A 53 9.21 -19.12 16.24
CA SER A 53 7.82 -18.68 16.40
C SER A 53 7.08 -19.40 17.53
N GLN A 54 7.29 -18.96 18.78
CA GLN A 54 6.31 -19.16 19.85
C GLN A 54 5.31 -17.98 19.87
N SER A 55 4.04 -18.34 19.87
CA SER A 55 2.84 -17.51 20.04
C SER A 55 2.54 -16.47 18.95
N ILE A 56 1.65 -16.82 18.01
CA ILE A 56 0.92 -15.82 17.22
C ILE A 56 -0.58 -16.06 17.41
N SER A 57 -1.19 -15.09 18.07
CA SER A 57 -2.62 -14.86 18.19
C SER A 57 -3.24 -14.62 16.80
N TYR A 58 -4.40 -15.25 16.56
CA TYR A 58 -5.23 -15.10 15.37
C TYR A 58 -5.58 -13.63 15.07
N SER A 59 -5.05 -13.07 13.96
CA SER A 59 -5.67 -11.99 13.15
C SER A 59 -4.78 -11.51 11.98
N GLY A 60 -4.30 -12.44 11.13
CA GLY A 60 -3.45 -12.08 9.97
C GLY A 60 -3.45 -13.08 8.81
N GLY A 61 -4.46 -13.96 8.73
CA GLY A 61 -4.44 -15.11 7.82
C GLY A 61 -4.43 -14.75 6.33
N PHE A 62 -4.96 -13.60 5.92
CA PHE A 62 -5.12 -13.25 4.50
C PHE A 62 -3.87 -12.63 3.87
N ASP A 63 -3.16 -11.74 4.57
CA ASP A 63 -1.93 -11.12 4.03
C ASP A 63 -0.73 -12.04 4.18
N GLN A 64 -0.71 -12.87 5.23
CA GLN A 64 0.22 -14.00 5.27
C GLN A 64 -0.05 -14.93 4.10
N ALA A 65 -1.31 -15.22 3.75
CA ALA A 65 -1.62 -16.02 2.57
C ALA A 65 -1.24 -15.31 1.26
N LYS A 66 -1.47 -13.99 1.12
CA LYS A 66 -1.07 -13.19 -0.07
C LYS A 66 0.45 -13.22 -0.23
N ILE A 67 1.21 -12.95 0.83
CA ILE A 67 2.67 -12.97 0.83
C ILE A 67 3.20 -14.38 0.57
N GLN A 68 2.64 -15.40 1.20
CA GLN A 68 3.02 -16.80 0.97
C GLN A 68 2.71 -17.24 -0.45
N GLN A 69 1.58 -16.82 -1.03
CA GLN A 69 1.22 -17.12 -2.41
C GLN A 69 2.13 -16.39 -3.40
N GLN A 70 2.53 -15.14 -3.10
CA GLN A 70 3.53 -14.40 -3.89
C GLN A 70 4.91 -15.06 -3.82
N GLN A 71 5.36 -15.46 -2.63
CA GLN A 71 6.62 -16.16 -2.44
C GLN A 71 6.63 -17.53 -3.12
N LEU A 72 5.52 -18.27 -3.04
CA LEU A 72 5.36 -19.55 -3.68
C LEU A 72 5.31 -19.41 -5.21
N ALA A 73 4.60 -18.41 -5.74
CA ALA A 73 4.59 -18.10 -7.16
C ALA A 73 6.00 -17.71 -7.65
N PHE A 74 6.70 -16.85 -6.90
CA PHE A 74 8.07 -16.44 -7.21
C PHE A 74 9.04 -17.62 -7.20
N SER A 75 9.00 -18.46 -6.17
CA SER A 75 9.82 -19.68 -6.05
C SER A 75 9.53 -20.68 -7.16
N TYR A 76 8.25 -20.87 -7.49
CA TYR A 76 7.83 -21.73 -8.59
C TYR A 76 8.34 -21.20 -9.94
N HIS A 77 8.23 -19.90 -10.19
CA HIS A 77 8.77 -19.26 -11.38
C HIS A 77 10.29 -19.41 -11.47
N GLN A 78 11.01 -19.22 -10.38
CA GLN A 78 12.45 -19.47 -10.34
C GLN A 78 12.79 -20.93 -10.65
N THR A 79 12.01 -21.87 -10.12
CA THR A 79 12.19 -23.30 -10.38
C THR A 79 11.92 -23.64 -11.84
N GLN A 80 10.86 -23.10 -12.43
CA GLN A 80 10.54 -23.27 -13.85
C GLN A 80 11.64 -22.69 -14.75
N LEU A 81 12.19 -21.52 -14.39
CA LEU A 81 13.33 -20.93 -15.08
C LEU A 81 14.57 -21.83 -14.96
N GLN A 82 14.85 -22.38 -13.78
CA GLN A 82 15.96 -23.32 -13.59
C GLN A 82 15.78 -24.60 -14.43
N ILE A 83 14.59 -25.17 -14.43
CA ILE A 83 14.26 -26.33 -15.27
C ILE A 83 14.44 -25.97 -16.75
N ALA A 84 13.95 -24.82 -17.20
CA ALA A 84 14.11 -24.36 -18.56
C ALA A 84 15.59 -24.13 -18.92
N THR A 85 16.40 -23.54 -18.03
CA THR A 85 17.85 -23.39 -18.23
C THR A 85 18.55 -24.74 -18.33
N HIS A 86 18.18 -25.71 -17.48
CA HIS A 86 18.74 -27.05 -17.51
C HIS A 86 18.31 -27.82 -18.78
N GLN A 87 17.05 -27.69 -19.18
CA GLN A 87 16.55 -28.24 -20.45
C GLN A 87 17.26 -27.62 -21.65
N ARG A 88 17.55 -26.31 -21.63
CA ARG A 88 18.31 -25.62 -22.66
C ARG A 88 19.76 -26.11 -22.73
N GLU A 89 20.43 -26.23 -21.58
CA GLU A 89 21.79 -26.79 -21.51
C GLU A 89 21.87 -28.26 -21.95
N THR A 90 20.85 -29.06 -21.66
CA THR A 90 20.78 -30.46 -22.11
C THR A 90 20.39 -30.57 -23.59
N ALA A 91 19.55 -29.67 -24.11
CA ALA A 91 19.26 -29.57 -25.55
C ALA A 91 20.52 -29.20 -26.36
N LEU A 92 21.40 -28.34 -25.84
CA LEU A 92 22.72 -28.06 -26.44
C LEU A 92 23.64 -29.30 -26.49
N LYS A 93 23.37 -30.36 -25.70
CA LYS A 93 24.21 -31.57 -25.60
C LYS A 93 23.71 -32.75 -26.45
N LEU A 94 22.57 -32.66 -27.14
CA LEU A 94 22.01 -33.74 -27.95
C LEU A 94 22.50 -33.68 -29.42
N PRO A 95 23.18 -34.72 -29.94
CA PRO A 95 23.60 -34.77 -31.33
C PRO A 95 22.71 -35.72 -32.16
N GLU A 96 21.68 -35.19 -32.82
CA GLU A 96 21.13 -35.73 -34.08
C GLU A 96 20.87 -34.59 -35.08
N VAL A 97 21.81 -33.65 -35.10
CA VAL A 97 21.77 -32.35 -35.78
C VAL A 97 21.64 -32.46 -37.31
N HIS A 98 22.05 -33.57 -37.92
CA HIS A 98 22.23 -33.66 -39.38
C HIS A 98 20.94 -33.91 -40.18
N LYS A 99 19.93 -34.61 -39.64
CA LYS A 99 18.67 -34.87 -40.38
C LYS A 99 17.69 -33.70 -40.39
N ILE A 100 17.83 -32.74 -39.47
CA ILE A 100 16.84 -31.69 -39.27
C ILE A 100 17.28 -30.34 -39.86
N PHE A 101 18.59 -30.13 -40.07
CA PHE A 101 19.10 -28.98 -40.85
C PHE A 101 18.57 -28.93 -42.29
N GLU A 102 18.09 -30.05 -42.83
CA GLU A 102 17.40 -30.08 -44.13
C GLU A 102 16.09 -29.26 -44.13
N SER A 103 15.45 -29.07 -42.97
CA SER A 103 14.16 -28.38 -42.79
C SER A 103 14.24 -27.09 -41.95
N TRP A 104 15.45 -26.66 -41.57
CA TRP A 104 15.68 -25.49 -40.74
C TRP A 104 15.43 -24.18 -41.51
N PRO A 105 14.47 -23.34 -41.06
CA PRO A 105 14.06 -22.15 -41.82
C PRO A 105 14.87 -20.89 -41.51
N LEU A 106 15.78 -20.90 -40.52
CA LEU A 106 16.52 -19.71 -40.11
C LEU A 106 17.95 -19.70 -40.67
N ARG A 107 18.51 -18.50 -40.89
CA ARG A 107 19.93 -18.27 -41.22
C ARG A 107 20.82 -18.40 -39.99
N LEU A 108 20.26 -18.14 -38.81
CA LEU A 108 20.95 -18.27 -37.52
C LEU A 108 21.01 -19.74 -37.10
N SER A 109 22.10 -20.13 -36.45
CA SER A 109 22.19 -21.46 -35.85
C SER A 109 21.36 -21.53 -34.56
N PRO A 110 20.87 -22.72 -34.15
CA PRO A 110 20.22 -22.89 -32.86
C PRO A 110 21.06 -22.36 -31.68
N SER A 111 22.39 -22.50 -31.73
CA SER A 111 23.29 -21.99 -30.69
C SER A 111 23.27 -20.48 -30.56
N GLN A 112 23.21 -19.73 -31.67
CA GLN A 112 23.14 -18.26 -31.67
C GLN A 112 21.81 -17.75 -31.10
N ILE A 113 20.72 -18.48 -31.36
CA ILE A 113 19.40 -18.15 -30.80
C ILE A 113 19.34 -18.52 -29.31
N LEU A 114 20.03 -19.59 -28.91
CA LEU A 114 20.13 -20.09 -27.53
C LEU A 114 21.36 -19.53 -26.79
N GLU A 115 21.97 -18.43 -27.22
CA GLU A 115 23.00 -17.73 -26.43
C GLU A 115 22.33 -16.83 -25.39
N SER A 116 22.91 -16.78 -24.18
CA SER A 116 22.34 -16.05 -23.05
C SER A 116 22.75 -14.58 -23.13
N HIS A 117 21.81 -13.66 -22.94
CA HIS A 117 22.12 -12.31 -22.47
C HIS A 117 22.15 -12.34 -20.93
N PRO A 118 23.32 -12.38 -20.28
CA PRO A 118 23.43 -12.50 -18.82
C PRO A 118 22.93 -11.26 -18.06
N SER A 119 22.51 -10.20 -18.77
CA SER A 119 22.08 -8.92 -18.20
C SER A 119 20.61 -8.84 -17.79
N HIS A 120 19.75 -9.77 -18.20
CA HIS A 120 18.30 -9.64 -18.00
C HIS A 120 17.76 -10.54 -16.89
N HIS A 121 17.07 -9.93 -15.92
CA HIS A 121 16.33 -10.66 -14.88
C HIS A 121 15.11 -11.43 -15.40
N ARG A 122 14.64 -11.13 -16.63
CA ARG A 122 13.46 -11.72 -17.27
C ARG A 122 13.82 -12.28 -18.65
N THR A 123 13.25 -13.42 -19.02
CA THR A 123 13.45 -14.06 -20.33
C THR A 123 12.74 -13.27 -21.43
N PRO A 124 13.43 -12.82 -22.48
CA PRO A 124 12.79 -12.07 -23.55
C PRO A 124 11.91 -12.94 -24.44
N LEU A 125 10.79 -12.40 -24.92
CA LEU A 125 10.01 -13.01 -26.01
C LEU A 125 10.75 -12.80 -27.33
N LYS A 126 11.03 -13.89 -28.06
CA LYS A 126 11.69 -13.83 -29.38
C LYS A 126 10.68 -13.78 -30.50
N ILE A 127 10.75 -12.76 -31.34
CA ILE A 127 9.84 -12.55 -32.46
C ILE A 127 10.59 -12.76 -33.78
N PHE A 128 10.08 -13.67 -34.61
CA PHE A 128 10.52 -13.91 -35.98
C PHE A 128 9.47 -13.44 -36.98
N LEU A 129 9.93 -12.86 -38.08
CA LEU A 129 9.10 -12.49 -39.22
C LEU A 129 9.45 -13.39 -40.41
N ALA A 130 8.46 -14.11 -40.93
CA ALA A 130 8.52 -14.85 -42.18
C ALA A 130 7.79 -14.02 -43.27
N PRO A 131 8.54 -13.24 -44.07
CA PRO A 131 7.97 -12.27 -44.98
C PRO A 131 7.31 -12.94 -46.21
N PRO A 132 6.40 -12.22 -46.89
CA PRO A 132 5.65 -12.77 -48.02
C PRO A 132 6.46 -12.84 -49.31
N LYS A 133 6.26 -13.93 -50.05
CA LYS A 133 6.78 -14.12 -51.41
C LYS A 133 5.76 -13.63 -52.43
N VAL A 134 5.68 -12.32 -52.62
CA VAL A 134 4.83 -11.76 -53.69
C VAL A 134 5.68 -11.50 -54.93
N LYS A 135 5.26 -12.03 -56.07
CA LYS A 135 5.82 -11.66 -57.38
C LYS A 135 4.83 -10.70 -58.03
N PHE A 136 5.26 -9.46 -58.27
CA PHE A 136 4.50 -8.54 -59.11
C PHE A 136 5.01 -8.70 -60.54
N ASP A 137 4.10 -8.99 -61.48
CA ASP A 137 4.48 -9.12 -62.88
C ASP A 137 4.89 -7.75 -63.42
N LYS A 138 6.18 -7.63 -63.74
CA LYS A 138 6.85 -6.52 -64.45
C LYS A 138 7.00 -5.21 -63.67
N PHE A 139 7.94 -5.21 -62.74
CA PHE A 139 8.85 -4.06 -62.58
C PHE A 139 10.12 -4.31 -63.38
N ASP A 140 10.76 -3.24 -63.83
CA ASP A 140 11.97 -3.27 -64.66
C ASP A 140 12.99 -4.30 -64.17
N ASN A 141 13.53 -5.09 -65.10
CA ASN A 141 14.51 -6.18 -64.92
C ASN A 141 15.69 -5.84 -63.98
N ARG A 142 15.49 -5.87 -62.67
CA ARG A 142 16.53 -5.98 -61.64
C ARG A 142 16.02 -6.96 -60.60
N GLY A 143 16.74 -8.05 -60.40
CA GLY A 143 16.36 -9.12 -59.46
C GLY A 143 16.44 -8.74 -57.98
N GLU A 144 16.12 -7.50 -57.62
CA GLU A 144 16.23 -6.89 -56.29
C GLU A 144 14.88 -6.82 -55.54
N ASP A 145 13.74 -6.96 -56.23
CA ASP A 145 12.37 -6.65 -55.74
C ASP A 145 11.90 -7.43 -54.50
N ILE A 146 12.32 -8.69 -54.31
CA ILE A 146 11.92 -9.48 -53.12
C ILE A 146 12.60 -8.93 -51.86
N SER A 147 13.79 -8.32 -51.99
CA SER A 147 14.56 -7.84 -50.83
C SER A 147 14.00 -6.54 -50.24
N GLU A 148 13.29 -5.73 -51.04
CA GLU A 148 12.78 -4.43 -50.61
C GLU A 148 11.59 -4.56 -49.65
N ILE A 149 10.60 -5.41 -49.96
CA ILE A 149 9.44 -5.64 -49.07
C ILE A 149 9.90 -6.28 -47.75
N GLU A 150 10.79 -7.28 -47.82
CA GLU A 150 11.36 -7.92 -46.63
C GLU A 150 12.06 -6.89 -45.73
N PHE A 151 12.87 -6.01 -46.32
CA PHE A 151 13.58 -4.96 -45.61
C PHE A 151 12.64 -3.95 -44.98
N MET A 152 11.65 -3.44 -45.74
CA MET A 152 10.69 -2.46 -45.24
C MET A 152 9.84 -3.01 -44.08
N LEU A 153 9.35 -4.24 -44.19
CA LEU A 153 8.58 -4.88 -43.12
C LEU A 153 9.43 -5.10 -41.87
N ALA A 154 10.67 -5.56 -42.06
CA ALA A 154 11.61 -5.79 -40.96
C ALA A 154 11.97 -4.48 -40.25
N GLU A 155 12.30 -3.42 -40.97
CA GLU A 155 12.62 -2.12 -40.37
C GLU A 155 11.42 -1.49 -39.66
N GLY A 156 10.23 -1.49 -40.29
CA GLY A 156 9.03 -0.92 -39.67
C GLY A 156 8.62 -1.63 -38.38
N LEU A 157 8.69 -2.97 -38.37
CA LEU A 157 8.40 -3.74 -37.15
C LEU A 157 9.49 -3.58 -36.08
N ARG A 158 10.75 -3.45 -36.50
CA ARG A 158 11.89 -3.19 -35.60
C ARG A 158 11.75 -1.83 -34.91
N GLU A 159 11.37 -0.79 -35.64
CA GLU A 159 11.16 0.54 -35.10
C GLU A 159 10.06 0.51 -34.03
N PHE A 160 8.93 -0.13 -34.33
CA PHE A 160 7.83 -0.32 -33.38
C PHE A 160 8.28 -1.05 -32.10
N LEU A 161 8.91 -2.22 -32.25
CA LEU A 161 9.32 -3.03 -31.10
C LEU A 161 10.43 -2.35 -30.29
N ASN A 162 11.39 -1.70 -30.91
CA ASN A 162 12.43 -0.99 -30.16
C ASN A 162 11.89 0.23 -29.39
N HIS A 163 10.84 0.88 -29.90
CA HIS A 163 10.24 2.04 -29.25
C HIS A 163 9.36 1.64 -28.06
N HIS A 164 8.56 0.57 -28.18
CA HIS A 164 7.56 0.19 -27.18
C HIS A 164 7.89 -1.08 -26.37
N TYR A 165 8.66 -2.01 -26.95
CA TYR A 165 8.96 -3.35 -26.41
C TYR A 165 10.47 -3.65 -26.52
N SER A 166 11.32 -2.72 -26.10
CA SER A 166 12.76 -2.84 -26.29
C SER A 166 13.34 -4.05 -25.55
N LEU A 167 14.34 -4.70 -26.15
CA LEU A 167 15.16 -5.71 -25.46
C LEU A 167 15.80 -5.16 -24.17
N HIS A 168 16.11 -3.86 -24.14
CA HIS A 168 16.73 -3.20 -23.00
C HIS A 168 15.74 -2.78 -21.91
N ASP A 169 14.43 -2.97 -22.10
CA ASP A 169 13.46 -2.72 -21.05
C ASP A 169 13.61 -3.74 -19.92
N SER A 170 13.66 -3.24 -18.69
CA SER A 170 13.68 -4.07 -17.48
C SER A 170 12.32 -4.73 -17.21
N VAL A 171 11.25 -4.18 -17.78
CA VAL A 171 9.88 -4.63 -17.55
C VAL A 171 9.41 -5.61 -18.65
N ARG A 172 9.53 -5.25 -19.94
CA ARG A 172 9.03 -6.06 -21.07
C ARG A 172 10.11 -6.36 -22.14
N PRO A 173 11.18 -7.11 -21.81
CA PRO A 173 12.23 -7.39 -22.76
C PRO A 173 11.68 -8.23 -23.93
N THR A 174 11.75 -7.70 -25.15
CA THR A 174 11.35 -8.42 -26.37
C THR A 174 12.49 -8.35 -27.38
N GLU A 175 12.85 -9.49 -27.94
CA GLU A 175 13.94 -9.61 -28.91
C GLU A 175 13.36 -9.81 -30.31
N PHE A 176 13.66 -8.89 -31.22
CA PHE A 176 13.23 -8.99 -32.60
C PHE A 176 14.37 -9.42 -33.52
N LEU A 177 14.28 -10.65 -34.03
CA LEU A 177 15.29 -11.26 -34.90
C LEU A 177 14.92 -11.03 -36.38
N ALA A 178 14.97 -9.76 -36.79
CA ALA A 178 14.57 -9.34 -38.13
C ALA A 178 15.46 -9.96 -39.23
N GLY A 179 14.83 -10.61 -40.22
CA GLY A 179 15.53 -11.19 -41.37
C GLY A 179 16.34 -12.46 -41.07
N ALA A 180 16.19 -13.03 -39.87
CA ALA A 180 16.74 -14.34 -39.55
C ALA A 180 16.06 -15.47 -40.33
N TRP A 181 14.83 -15.27 -40.80
CA TRP A 181 14.12 -16.25 -41.62
C TRP A 181 14.70 -16.31 -43.04
N ASP A 182 15.14 -17.49 -43.48
CA ASP A 182 15.58 -17.72 -44.85
C ASP A 182 14.38 -17.86 -45.77
N SER A 183 13.97 -16.73 -46.36
CA SER A 183 12.87 -16.70 -47.32
C SER A 183 13.08 -17.62 -48.51
N LYS A 184 14.29 -18.07 -48.85
CA LYS A 184 14.51 -18.93 -50.03
C LYS A 184 14.13 -20.39 -49.81
N ARG A 185 14.08 -20.88 -48.57
CA ARG A 185 14.00 -22.32 -48.30
C ARG A 185 12.59 -22.82 -47.98
N PHE A 186 11.90 -22.27 -46.97
CA PHE A 186 10.63 -22.85 -46.52
C PHE A 186 9.63 -21.87 -45.86
N HIS A 187 8.34 -22.07 -46.18
CA HIS A 187 7.15 -21.46 -45.56
C HIS A 187 6.16 -22.60 -45.33
N SER A 188 6.22 -23.29 -44.18
CA SER A 188 5.32 -24.40 -43.89
C SER A 188 5.25 -24.75 -42.41
N GLU A 189 4.17 -25.43 -42.00
CA GLU A 189 4.03 -26.00 -40.65
C GLU A 189 5.19 -26.93 -40.29
N SER A 190 5.78 -27.64 -41.26
CA SER A 190 6.92 -28.53 -41.02
C SER A 190 8.16 -27.79 -40.53
N SER A 191 8.38 -26.57 -41.01
CA SER A 191 9.49 -25.70 -40.59
C SER A 191 9.28 -25.17 -39.17
N ILE A 192 8.03 -24.86 -38.81
CA ILE A 192 7.65 -24.43 -37.47
C ILE A 192 7.76 -25.59 -36.48
N LYS A 193 7.35 -26.79 -36.88
CA LYS A 193 7.53 -28.00 -36.09
C LYS A 193 9.01 -28.32 -35.84
N ALA A 194 9.86 -28.13 -36.85
CA ALA A 194 11.31 -28.26 -36.69
C ALA A 194 11.87 -27.22 -35.71
N LEU A 195 11.45 -25.95 -35.83
CA LEU A 195 11.83 -24.88 -34.89
C LEU A 195 11.40 -25.19 -33.46
N PHE A 196 10.14 -25.58 -33.27
CA PHE A 196 9.62 -25.97 -31.95
C PHE A 196 10.41 -27.14 -31.35
N GLY A 197 10.78 -28.13 -32.16
CA GLY A 197 11.60 -29.26 -31.70
C GLY A 197 12.95 -28.86 -31.10
N PHE A 198 13.60 -27.82 -31.64
CA PHE A 198 14.90 -27.32 -31.15
C PHE A 198 14.79 -26.22 -30.09
N LEU A 199 13.79 -25.37 -30.18
CA LEU A 199 13.65 -24.15 -29.36
C LEU A 199 12.45 -24.23 -28.41
N LYS A 200 12.05 -25.44 -27.98
CA LYS A 200 10.94 -25.66 -27.03
C LYS A 200 11.14 -24.91 -25.70
N THR A 201 12.39 -24.59 -25.36
CA THR A 201 12.76 -23.92 -24.11
C THR A 201 12.68 -22.39 -24.18
N GLU A 202 12.54 -21.81 -25.38
CA GLU A 202 12.47 -20.37 -25.58
C GLU A 202 11.04 -19.96 -25.97
N PRO A 203 10.50 -18.86 -25.41
CA PRO A 203 9.23 -18.31 -25.84
C PRO A 203 9.41 -17.66 -27.22
N ILE A 204 8.66 -18.13 -28.20
CA ILE A 204 8.81 -17.70 -29.59
C ILE A 204 7.45 -17.34 -30.19
N LEU A 205 7.44 -16.22 -30.91
CA LEU A 205 6.38 -15.79 -31.80
C LEU A 205 6.91 -15.76 -33.23
N ILE A 206 6.20 -16.43 -34.14
CA ILE A 206 6.43 -16.40 -35.58
C ILE A 206 5.25 -15.70 -36.23
N LEU A 207 5.57 -14.63 -36.93
CA LEU A 207 4.64 -13.88 -37.75
C LEU A 207 4.88 -14.26 -39.21
N GLU A 208 3.98 -15.04 -39.80
CA GLU A 208 4.10 -15.53 -41.17
C GLU A 208 3.06 -14.87 -42.08
N SER A 209 3.53 -14.33 -43.20
CA SER A 209 2.69 -13.85 -44.30
C SER A 209 2.93 -14.74 -45.52
N GLU A 210 2.02 -15.65 -45.83
CA GLU A 210 2.14 -16.54 -47.00
C GLU A 210 1.30 -16.01 -48.17
N ALA A 211 1.87 -15.96 -49.37
CA ALA A 211 1.12 -15.60 -50.58
C ALA A 211 0.36 -16.81 -51.14
N ASP A 212 -0.96 -16.68 -51.24
CA ASP A 212 -1.89 -17.66 -51.81
C ASP A 212 -2.76 -17.01 -52.89
N GLY A 213 -2.25 -17.04 -54.13
CA GLY A 213 -2.87 -16.40 -55.29
C GLY A 213 -2.95 -14.89 -55.15
N ASP A 214 -4.19 -14.37 -55.08
CA ASP A 214 -4.50 -12.94 -54.94
C ASP A 214 -4.55 -12.46 -53.47
N TYR A 215 -4.27 -13.37 -52.53
CA TYR A 215 -4.39 -13.11 -51.09
C TYR A 215 -3.09 -13.39 -50.35
N LEU A 216 -2.91 -12.72 -49.22
CA LEU A 216 -1.91 -13.02 -48.20
C LEU A 216 -2.61 -13.69 -47.02
N ASN A 217 -2.20 -14.91 -46.70
CA ASN A 217 -2.60 -15.63 -45.51
C ASN A 217 -1.69 -15.23 -44.36
N PHE A 218 -2.25 -14.55 -43.36
CA PHE A 218 -1.56 -14.23 -42.13
C PHE A 218 -1.68 -15.39 -41.14
N ARG A 219 -0.54 -15.97 -40.79
CA ARG A 219 -0.43 -17.07 -39.84
C ARG A 219 0.41 -16.67 -38.65
N ILE A 220 0.07 -17.22 -37.50
CA ILE A 220 0.85 -17.06 -36.28
C ILE A 220 1.29 -18.43 -35.77
N GLY A 221 2.59 -18.57 -35.54
CA GLY A 221 3.19 -19.62 -34.76
C GLY A 221 3.51 -19.12 -33.36
N TYR A 222 3.04 -19.75 -32.29
CA TYR A 222 3.37 -19.35 -30.92
C TYR A 222 3.61 -20.54 -30.00
N TRP A 223 4.63 -20.44 -29.16
CA TRP A 223 4.78 -21.27 -27.98
C TRP A 223 5.48 -20.50 -26.86
N GLY A 224 4.94 -20.63 -25.64
CA GLY A 224 5.50 -20.05 -24.43
C GLY A 224 6.40 -21.03 -23.67
N ILE A 225 6.95 -20.55 -22.54
CA ILE A 225 7.80 -21.36 -21.66
C ILE A 225 7.00 -22.54 -21.11
N GLY A 226 7.54 -23.75 -21.29
CA GLY A 226 6.97 -24.99 -20.75
C GLY A 226 5.76 -25.53 -21.50
N GLN A 227 5.46 -25.00 -22.69
CA GLN A 227 4.31 -25.43 -23.48
C GLN A 227 4.57 -26.78 -24.19
N GLU A 228 3.64 -27.73 -24.10
CA GLU A 228 3.81 -29.07 -24.70
C GLU A 228 3.74 -29.07 -26.24
N ASN A 229 2.86 -28.24 -26.81
CA ASN A 229 2.57 -28.17 -28.25
C ASN A 229 2.61 -26.73 -28.75
N TYR A 230 3.15 -26.48 -29.95
CA TYR A 230 3.08 -25.17 -30.60
C TYR A 230 1.66 -24.87 -31.10
N TYR A 231 1.28 -23.60 -31.09
CA TYR A 231 0.08 -23.11 -31.78
C TYR A 231 0.47 -22.64 -33.18
N TYR A 232 -0.22 -23.13 -34.21
CA TYR A 232 -0.06 -22.65 -35.59
C TYR A 232 -1.43 -22.56 -36.26
N LYS A 233 -1.83 -21.36 -36.68
CA LYS A 233 -3.13 -21.15 -37.35
C LYS A 233 -3.12 -19.93 -38.26
N THR A 234 -3.91 -20.00 -39.33
CA THR A 234 -4.26 -18.84 -40.16
C THR A 234 -5.28 -17.97 -39.42
N ILE A 235 -4.90 -16.72 -39.15
CA ILE A 235 -5.72 -15.75 -38.44
C ILE A 235 -6.57 -14.96 -39.43
N SER A 236 -6.00 -14.51 -40.54
CA SER A 236 -6.75 -13.75 -41.53
C SER A 236 -6.22 -13.97 -42.95
N ARG A 237 -7.07 -13.60 -43.91
CA ARG A 237 -6.76 -13.61 -45.34
C ARG A 237 -6.96 -12.20 -45.89
N LEU A 238 -5.88 -11.62 -46.42
CA LEU A 238 -5.82 -10.22 -46.82
C LEU A 238 -5.68 -10.10 -48.36
N PRO A 239 -6.59 -9.41 -49.06
CA PRO A 239 -6.54 -9.27 -50.51
C PRO A 239 -5.47 -8.23 -50.93
N TYR A 240 -4.20 -8.63 -51.00
CA TYR A 240 -3.11 -7.67 -51.23
C TYR A 240 -3.20 -6.98 -52.60
N LYS A 241 -3.67 -7.67 -53.65
CA LYS A 241 -3.85 -7.07 -54.97
C LYS A 241 -4.87 -5.94 -54.94
N GLU A 242 -5.94 -6.12 -54.17
CA GLU A 242 -7.01 -5.13 -54.05
C GLU A 242 -6.50 -3.87 -53.34
N ILE A 243 -5.71 -4.01 -52.27
CA ILE A 243 -5.08 -2.90 -51.54
C ILE A 243 -4.14 -2.11 -52.45
N VAL A 244 -3.31 -2.81 -53.21
CA VAL A 244 -2.34 -2.19 -54.11
C VAL A 244 -3.07 -1.48 -55.25
N TYR A 245 -4.13 -2.08 -55.80
CA TYR A 245 -4.94 -1.44 -56.84
C TYR A 245 -5.77 -0.25 -56.32
N GLU A 246 -6.29 -0.31 -55.10
CA GLU A 246 -6.94 0.84 -54.46
C GLU A 246 -5.97 2.00 -54.25
N SER A 247 -4.72 1.71 -53.88
CA SER A 247 -3.67 2.73 -53.83
C SER A 247 -3.42 3.35 -55.21
N ALA A 248 -3.26 2.51 -56.23
CA ALA A 248 -3.01 2.96 -57.60
C ALA A 248 -4.19 3.80 -58.15
N LYS A 249 -5.43 3.43 -57.82
CA LYS A 249 -6.63 4.21 -58.13
C LYS A 249 -6.65 5.56 -57.42
N SER A 250 -6.34 5.57 -56.12
CA SER A 250 -6.29 6.79 -55.31
C SER A 250 -5.26 7.78 -55.86
N ARG A 251 -4.08 7.27 -56.21
CA ARG A 251 -3.00 8.04 -56.85
C ARG A 251 -3.43 8.59 -58.21
N ALA A 252 -4.13 7.81 -59.03
CA ALA A 252 -4.67 8.27 -60.30
C ALA A 252 -5.76 9.37 -60.12
N LEU A 253 -6.58 9.29 -59.08
CA LEU A 253 -7.57 10.33 -58.75
C LEU A 253 -6.93 11.62 -58.21
N GLU A 254 -5.86 11.51 -57.43
CA GLU A 254 -5.06 12.68 -57.03
C GLU A 254 -4.38 13.32 -58.24
N TRP A 255 -3.83 12.50 -59.13
CA TRP A 255 -3.26 12.97 -60.39
C TRP A 255 -4.31 13.66 -61.27
N ARG A 256 -5.56 13.19 -61.29
CA ARG A 256 -6.67 13.88 -61.98
C ARG A 256 -6.84 15.31 -61.47
N LYS A 257 -6.82 15.53 -60.15
CA LYS A 257 -6.93 16.87 -59.56
C LYS A 257 -5.75 17.76 -59.97
N ILE A 258 -4.53 17.24 -59.85
CA ILE A 258 -3.30 17.97 -60.20
C ILE A 258 -3.29 18.30 -61.70
N ARG A 259 -3.67 17.35 -62.56
CA ARG A 259 -3.80 17.56 -64.02
C ARG A 259 -4.79 18.68 -64.32
N ASP A 260 -5.97 18.65 -63.70
CA ASP A 260 -7.03 19.63 -63.95
C ASP A 260 -6.61 21.04 -63.44
N GLU A 261 -5.85 21.11 -62.34
CA GLU A 261 -5.23 22.35 -61.85
C GLU A 261 -4.15 22.89 -62.81
N LEU A 262 -3.26 22.03 -63.32
CA LEU A 262 -2.22 22.42 -64.29
C LEU A 262 -2.82 22.90 -65.62
N ILE A 263 -3.88 22.26 -66.10
CA ILE A 263 -4.63 22.72 -67.28
C ILE A 263 -5.25 24.10 -67.04
N SER A 264 -5.78 24.35 -65.83
CA SER A 264 -6.36 25.66 -65.49
C SER A 264 -5.33 26.80 -65.45
N LEU A 265 -4.04 26.46 -65.25
CA LEU A 265 -2.91 27.39 -65.27
C LEU A 265 -2.37 27.66 -66.70
N GLY A 266 -2.87 26.95 -67.71
CA GLY A 266 -2.52 27.16 -69.13
C GLY A 266 -1.35 26.32 -69.64
N GLU A 267 -0.94 25.28 -68.91
CA GLU A 267 0.12 24.35 -69.31
C GLU A 267 -0.35 23.38 -70.41
N ASP A 268 0.58 22.87 -71.23
CA ASP A 268 0.26 21.97 -72.34
C ASP A 268 -0.02 20.53 -71.88
N LEU A 269 -1.01 19.90 -72.51
CA LEU A 269 -1.55 18.62 -72.11
C LEU A 269 -0.58 17.46 -72.43
N GLU A 270 0.26 17.61 -73.45
CA GLU A 270 1.30 16.62 -73.78
C GLU A 270 2.44 16.62 -72.76
N GLU A 271 2.86 17.81 -72.29
CA GLU A 271 3.89 17.94 -71.26
C GLU A 271 3.40 17.40 -69.91
N ILE A 272 2.16 17.69 -69.53
CA ILE A 272 1.54 17.14 -68.30
C ILE A 272 1.49 15.61 -68.36
N ASN A 273 1.09 15.02 -69.49
CA ASN A 273 1.02 13.56 -69.63
C ASN A 273 2.39 12.89 -69.58
N ASN A 274 3.44 13.53 -70.12
CA ASN A 274 4.81 13.02 -70.03
C ASN A 274 5.32 12.98 -68.57
N ILE A 275 4.87 13.91 -67.71
CA ILE A 275 5.20 13.94 -66.29
C ILE A 275 4.45 12.84 -65.51
N GLY A 276 3.17 12.62 -65.83
CA GLY A 276 2.30 11.71 -65.08
C GLY A 276 2.59 10.21 -65.22
N ARG A 277 3.33 9.78 -66.25
CA ARG A 277 3.77 8.38 -66.47
C ARG A 277 2.66 7.34 -66.20
N GLU A 278 2.83 6.47 -65.20
CA GLU A 278 1.90 5.38 -64.84
C GLU A 278 0.53 5.91 -64.36
N ASN A 279 0.48 7.12 -63.79
CA ASN A 279 -0.77 7.76 -63.34
C ASN A 279 -1.71 8.03 -64.51
N VAL A 280 -1.16 8.37 -65.68
CA VAL A 280 -1.94 8.67 -66.89
C VAL A 280 -2.62 7.40 -67.41
N ILE A 281 -1.90 6.27 -67.37
CA ILE A 281 -2.42 4.97 -67.79
C ILE A 281 -3.53 4.51 -66.83
N ASN A 282 -3.30 4.61 -65.52
CA ASN A 282 -4.30 4.27 -64.50
C ASN A 282 -5.54 5.17 -64.57
N LEU A 283 -5.34 6.47 -64.81
CA LEU A 283 -6.44 7.42 -64.96
C LEU A 283 -7.27 7.13 -66.22
N ALA A 284 -6.62 6.77 -67.35
CA ALA A 284 -7.33 6.36 -68.55
C ALA A 284 -8.14 5.06 -68.36
N ILE A 285 -7.66 4.13 -67.52
CA ILE A 285 -8.41 2.93 -67.14
C ILE A 285 -9.62 3.30 -66.27
N LEU A 286 -9.44 4.18 -65.28
CA LEU A 286 -10.53 4.70 -64.44
C LEU A 286 -11.61 5.42 -65.24
N GLU A 287 -11.24 6.37 -66.11
CA GLU A 287 -12.19 7.14 -66.93
C GLU A 287 -12.95 6.23 -67.92
N LYS A 288 -12.32 5.15 -68.41
CA LYS A 288 -13.00 4.12 -69.22
C LYS A 288 -13.96 3.27 -68.38
N ALA A 289 -13.55 2.88 -67.19
CA ALA A 289 -14.39 2.14 -66.25
C ALA A 289 -15.64 2.97 -65.88
N GLU A 290 -15.48 4.24 -65.48
CA GLU A 290 -16.58 5.17 -65.19
C GLU A 290 -17.58 5.22 -66.36
N LYS A 291 -17.10 5.38 -67.59
CA LYS A 291 -17.94 5.37 -68.81
C LYS A 291 -18.69 4.06 -69.05
N TRP A 292 -18.14 2.92 -68.61
CA TRP A 292 -18.81 1.62 -68.70
C TRP A 292 -19.83 1.44 -67.58
N GLN A 293 -19.54 1.96 -66.37
CA GLN A 293 -20.47 1.99 -65.25
C GLN A 293 -21.71 2.83 -65.57
N ASP A 294 -21.52 4.01 -66.17
CA ASP A 294 -22.60 4.89 -66.62
C ASP A 294 -23.51 4.25 -67.68
N LYS A 295 -22.98 3.24 -68.39
CA LYS A 295 -23.72 2.43 -69.37
C LYS A 295 -24.33 1.15 -68.77
N GLY A 296 -24.25 0.98 -67.45
CA GLY A 296 -24.82 -0.17 -66.72
C GLY A 296 -24.01 -1.45 -66.81
N ILE A 297 -22.74 -1.41 -67.21
CA ILE A 297 -21.85 -2.58 -67.25
C ILE A 297 -21.24 -2.79 -65.86
N ASP A 298 -21.34 -4.02 -65.36
CA ASP A 298 -20.72 -4.42 -64.08
C ASP A 298 -19.20 -4.58 -64.24
N ILE A 299 -18.45 -3.59 -63.75
CA ILE A 299 -16.99 -3.52 -63.85
C ILE A 299 -16.32 -4.60 -63.00
N ASN A 300 -16.97 -5.10 -61.94
CA ASN A 300 -16.37 -6.11 -61.06
C ASN A 300 -16.12 -7.45 -61.75
N LYS A 301 -16.74 -7.67 -62.93
CA LYS A 301 -16.50 -8.84 -63.80
C LYS A 301 -15.37 -8.63 -64.79
N LEU A 302 -14.84 -7.42 -64.92
CA LEU A 302 -13.72 -7.08 -65.78
C LEU A 302 -12.43 -7.07 -64.95
N SER A 303 -11.47 -7.92 -65.30
CA SER A 303 -10.13 -7.93 -64.69
C SER A 303 -9.32 -6.74 -65.22
N LEU A 304 -9.52 -5.56 -64.64
CA LEU A 304 -8.74 -4.36 -64.96
C LEU A 304 -7.37 -4.42 -64.28
N GLU A 305 -6.31 -4.41 -65.09
CA GLU A 305 -4.94 -4.41 -64.61
C GLU A 305 -4.43 -2.98 -64.45
N TYR A 306 -4.26 -2.54 -63.21
CA TYR A 306 -3.69 -1.24 -62.88
C TYR A 306 -2.16 -1.35 -62.78
N GLN A 307 -1.46 -0.30 -63.21
CA GLN A 307 -0.01 -0.19 -63.07
C GLN A 307 0.37 0.25 -61.66
N VAL A 308 1.14 -0.58 -60.98
CA VAL A 308 1.59 -0.40 -59.60
C VAL A 308 2.94 0.31 -59.62
N ASN A 309 3.16 1.27 -58.72
CA ASN A 309 4.47 1.91 -58.52
C ASN A 309 5.07 1.54 -57.13
N ARG A 310 6.26 2.06 -56.82
CA ARG A 310 6.91 1.85 -55.51
C ARG A 310 6.03 2.34 -54.34
N GLU A 311 5.40 3.52 -54.46
CA GLU A 311 4.56 4.08 -53.39
C GLU A 311 3.37 3.18 -53.02
N ASP A 312 2.78 2.47 -53.99
CA ASP A 312 1.70 1.52 -53.74
C ASP A 312 2.17 0.29 -52.95
N ILE A 313 3.41 -0.16 -53.21
CA ILE A 313 4.06 -1.24 -52.44
C ILE A 313 4.39 -0.76 -51.03
N GLU A 314 4.84 0.50 -50.88
CA GLU A 314 5.10 1.10 -49.56
C GLU A 314 3.81 1.17 -48.73
N LYS A 315 2.66 1.50 -49.33
CA LYS A 315 1.35 1.46 -48.63
C LYS A 315 0.94 0.04 -48.23
N LEU A 316 1.18 -0.97 -49.09
CA LEU A 316 0.96 -2.36 -48.72
C LEU A 316 1.85 -2.73 -47.51
N CYS A 317 3.14 -2.38 -47.56
CA CYS A 317 4.07 -2.62 -46.46
C CYS A 317 3.61 -1.93 -45.17
N GLN A 318 3.12 -0.70 -45.23
CA GLN A 318 2.59 0.00 -44.07
C GLN A 318 1.41 -0.75 -43.44
N VAL A 319 0.46 -1.24 -44.25
CA VAL A 319 -0.66 -2.06 -43.75
C VAL A 319 -0.15 -3.33 -43.09
N LEU A 320 0.79 -4.04 -43.72
CA LEU A 320 1.39 -5.26 -43.17
C LEU A 320 2.16 -4.96 -41.88
N ILE A 321 2.91 -3.86 -41.78
CA ILE A 321 3.62 -3.43 -40.56
C ILE A 321 2.62 -3.20 -39.43
N THR A 322 1.52 -2.49 -39.68
CA THR A 322 0.48 -2.28 -38.67
C THR A 322 -0.11 -3.62 -38.21
N CYS A 323 -0.45 -4.53 -39.13
CA CYS A 323 -0.96 -5.86 -38.79
C CYS A 323 0.00 -6.64 -37.88
N HIS A 324 1.27 -6.71 -38.27
CA HIS A 324 2.29 -7.43 -37.51
C HIS A 324 2.61 -6.78 -36.17
N SER A 325 2.61 -5.44 -36.10
CA SER A 325 2.85 -4.69 -34.86
C SER A 325 1.74 -4.90 -33.84
N LEU A 326 0.47 -4.89 -34.29
CA LEU A 326 -0.68 -5.16 -33.43
C LEU A 326 -0.66 -6.61 -32.90
N ALA A 327 -0.35 -7.58 -33.77
CA ALA A 327 -0.20 -8.97 -33.36
C ALA A 327 0.96 -9.16 -32.38
N ALA A 328 2.13 -8.59 -32.68
CA ALA A 328 3.32 -8.66 -31.83
C ALA A 328 3.06 -8.03 -30.45
N GLY A 329 2.48 -6.84 -30.40
CA GLY A 329 2.19 -6.14 -29.16
C GLY A 329 1.19 -6.88 -28.28
N TRP A 330 0.11 -7.43 -28.86
CA TRP A 330 -0.88 -8.18 -28.08
C TRP A 330 -0.29 -9.46 -27.48
N VAL A 331 0.47 -10.23 -28.28
CA VAL A 331 1.11 -11.46 -27.80
C VAL A 331 2.21 -11.16 -26.79
N ALA A 332 2.99 -10.09 -26.99
CA ALA A 332 3.99 -9.64 -26.03
C ALA A 332 3.34 -9.26 -24.70
N ASP A 333 2.25 -8.49 -24.71
CA ASP A 333 1.50 -8.15 -23.51
C ASP A 333 0.96 -9.39 -22.80
N ALA A 334 0.34 -10.32 -23.54
CA ALA A 334 -0.19 -11.56 -22.97
C ALA A 334 0.93 -12.41 -22.34
N TYR A 335 2.08 -12.52 -23.00
CA TYR A 335 3.25 -13.24 -22.49
C TYR A 335 3.76 -12.62 -21.18
N HIS A 336 4.03 -11.31 -21.17
CA HIS A 336 4.57 -10.62 -20.00
C HIS A 336 3.56 -10.57 -18.85
N LEU A 337 2.26 -10.50 -19.14
CA LEU A 337 1.21 -10.61 -18.13
C LEU A 337 1.23 -11.98 -17.44
N ILE A 338 1.31 -13.07 -18.22
CA ILE A 338 1.22 -14.44 -17.68
C ILE A 338 2.49 -14.83 -16.93
N HIS A 339 3.64 -14.51 -17.48
CA HIS A 339 4.95 -14.96 -16.98
C HIS A 339 5.63 -13.97 -16.04
N HIS A 340 5.32 -12.68 -16.12
CA HIS A 340 6.02 -11.63 -15.38
C HIS A 340 5.12 -10.63 -14.64
N ASP A 341 3.80 -10.86 -14.61
CA ASP A 341 2.81 -10.02 -13.92
C ASP A 341 2.84 -8.56 -14.35
N VAL A 342 3.08 -8.32 -15.64
CA VAL A 342 3.17 -6.97 -16.20
C VAL A 342 1.86 -6.56 -16.88
N PRO A 343 1.33 -5.36 -16.62
CA PRO A 343 0.13 -4.88 -17.30
C PRO A 343 0.36 -4.69 -18.82
N PRO A 344 -0.70 -4.84 -19.64
CA PRO A 344 -0.61 -4.66 -21.09
C PRO A 344 -0.32 -3.19 -21.46
N LEU A 345 0.57 -2.99 -22.44
CA LEU A 345 0.95 -1.66 -22.95
C LEU A 345 0.23 -1.30 -24.26
N LEU A 346 -0.17 -2.30 -25.05
CA LEU A 346 -0.76 -2.11 -26.37
C LEU A 346 -1.91 -1.09 -26.36
N PRO A 347 -2.85 -1.08 -25.40
CA PRO A 347 -3.95 -0.11 -25.38
C PRO A 347 -3.50 1.36 -25.43
N GLU A 348 -2.37 1.71 -24.79
CA GLU A 348 -1.83 3.08 -24.82
C GLU A 348 -1.19 3.43 -26.17
N VAL A 349 -0.73 2.42 -26.90
CA VAL A 349 -0.01 2.55 -28.17
C VAL A 349 -0.96 2.53 -29.38
N LEU A 350 -2.18 2.00 -29.23
CA LEU A 350 -3.21 1.96 -30.28
C LEU A 350 -3.48 3.33 -30.93
N PRO A 351 -3.62 4.46 -30.20
CA PRO A 351 -3.86 5.77 -30.81
C PRO A 351 -2.75 6.20 -31.76
N SER A 352 -1.47 5.94 -31.40
CA SER A 352 -0.33 6.28 -32.26
C SER A 352 -0.24 5.40 -33.51
N LEU A 353 -0.69 4.14 -33.42
CA LEU A 353 -0.65 3.20 -34.55
C LEU A 353 -1.80 3.38 -35.53
N LEU A 354 -2.95 3.90 -35.07
CA LEU A 354 -4.19 3.96 -35.84
C LEU A 354 -4.60 5.42 -36.01
N THR A 355 -3.80 6.17 -36.78
CA THR A 355 -3.84 7.63 -36.86
C THR A 355 -5.14 8.24 -37.39
N ASN A 356 -6.17 7.49 -37.85
CA ASN A 356 -7.45 8.07 -38.27
C ASN A 356 -8.69 7.15 -38.28
N THR A 357 -8.65 5.89 -37.82
CA THR A 357 -9.80 4.97 -37.91
C THR A 357 -9.80 3.90 -36.80
N LEU A 358 -10.02 4.28 -35.55
CA LEU A 358 -10.31 3.32 -34.48
C LEU A 358 -11.84 3.10 -34.41
N ASP A 359 -12.30 1.92 -34.83
CA ASP A 359 -13.69 1.49 -34.61
C ASP A 359 -13.87 1.05 -33.15
N VAL A 360 -15.00 1.44 -32.54
CA VAL A 360 -15.37 1.11 -31.15
C VAL A 360 -15.34 -0.41 -30.92
N LYS A 361 -15.77 -1.19 -31.93
CA LYS A 361 -15.78 -2.66 -31.86
C LYS A 361 -14.39 -3.25 -31.65
N SER A 362 -13.35 -2.59 -32.14
CA SER A 362 -11.98 -3.08 -32.09
C SER A 362 -11.37 -2.89 -30.70
N VAL A 363 -11.60 -1.73 -30.10
CA VAL A 363 -11.22 -1.45 -28.70
C VAL A 363 -11.93 -2.40 -27.76
N GLN A 364 -13.23 -2.62 -27.98
CA GLN A 364 -14.02 -3.56 -27.19
C GLN A 364 -13.49 -4.99 -27.32
N ALA A 365 -13.14 -5.45 -28.52
CA ALA A 365 -12.54 -6.77 -28.72
C ALA A 365 -11.25 -6.93 -27.90
N ILE A 366 -10.34 -5.96 -27.95
CA ILE A 366 -9.07 -6.00 -27.20
C ILE A 366 -9.33 -6.04 -25.69
N ALA A 367 -10.22 -5.18 -25.19
CA ALA A 367 -10.59 -5.15 -23.77
C ALA A 367 -11.23 -6.47 -23.31
N THR A 368 -12.09 -7.09 -24.14
CA THR A 368 -12.67 -8.40 -23.85
C THR A 368 -11.62 -9.51 -23.85
N GLY A 369 -10.62 -9.44 -24.73
CA GLY A 369 -9.50 -10.38 -24.76
C GLY A 369 -8.69 -10.36 -23.45
N TYR A 370 -8.30 -9.19 -22.97
CA TYR A 370 -7.60 -9.08 -21.68
C TYR A 370 -8.48 -9.48 -20.49
N LYS A 371 -9.79 -9.15 -20.53
CA LYS A 371 -10.74 -9.60 -19.51
C LYS A 371 -10.79 -11.13 -19.40
N GLN A 372 -10.79 -11.85 -20.52
CA GLN A 372 -10.74 -13.32 -20.53
C GLN A 372 -9.45 -13.85 -19.90
N LEU A 373 -8.32 -13.20 -20.17
CA LEU A 373 -7.03 -13.54 -19.53
C LEU A 373 -7.07 -13.33 -18.02
N TYR A 374 -7.61 -12.20 -17.55
CA TYR A 374 -7.76 -11.93 -16.12
C TYR A 374 -8.68 -12.94 -15.42
N GLN A 375 -9.81 -13.28 -16.05
CA GLN A 375 -10.72 -14.32 -15.53
C GLN A 375 -10.04 -15.70 -15.43
N ALA A 376 -9.19 -16.06 -16.39
CA ALA A 376 -8.40 -17.30 -16.32
C ALA A 376 -7.38 -17.26 -15.18
N LEU A 377 -6.77 -16.10 -14.94
CA LEU A 377 -5.81 -15.88 -13.85
C LEU A 377 -6.47 -15.78 -12.46
N GLU A 378 -7.79 -15.61 -12.38
CA GLU A 378 -8.51 -15.39 -11.11
C GLU A 378 -8.38 -16.54 -10.14
N MET A 379 -8.28 -17.76 -10.64
CA MET A 379 -8.09 -18.93 -9.79
C MET A 379 -6.63 -19.11 -9.33
N GLU A 380 -5.65 -18.53 -10.02
CA GLU A 380 -4.24 -18.61 -9.65
C GLU A 380 -3.77 -17.42 -8.79
N ARG A 381 -4.27 -16.22 -9.09
CA ARG A 381 -3.78 -14.93 -8.59
C ARG A 381 -4.93 -13.98 -8.24
N ARG A 382 -5.94 -14.51 -7.54
CA ARG A 382 -7.17 -13.78 -7.19
C ARG A 382 -6.94 -12.38 -6.61
N TYR A 383 -5.90 -12.21 -5.80
CA TYR A 383 -5.59 -10.95 -5.11
C TYR A 383 -4.94 -9.85 -6.00
N TRP A 384 -4.44 -10.19 -7.18
CA TRP A 384 -3.74 -9.24 -8.07
C TRP A 384 -4.66 -8.63 -9.14
N ILE A 385 -5.80 -9.28 -9.40
CA ILE A 385 -6.71 -8.89 -10.49
C ILE A 385 -7.32 -7.50 -10.33
N PRO A 386 -7.76 -7.07 -9.13
CA PRO A 386 -8.30 -5.73 -8.98
C PRO A 386 -7.31 -4.65 -9.44
N GLU A 387 -6.03 -4.80 -9.10
CA GLU A 387 -4.98 -3.86 -9.49
C GLU A 387 -4.70 -3.90 -11.00
N LEU A 388 -4.58 -5.10 -11.59
CA LEU A 388 -4.33 -5.26 -13.03
C LEU A 388 -5.50 -4.74 -13.88
N ALA A 389 -6.74 -5.00 -13.47
CA ALA A 389 -7.93 -4.50 -14.15
C ALA A 389 -8.05 -2.97 -14.07
N LEU A 390 -7.62 -2.38 -12.95
CA LEU A 390 -7.57 -0.93 -12.77
C LEU A 390 -6.52 -0.28 -13.68
N GLU A 391 -5.33 -0.87 -13.77
CA GLU A 391 -4.27 -0.40 -14.67
C GLU A 391 -4.69 -0.50 -16.15
N LEU A 392 -5.36 -1.59 -16.53
CA LEU A 392 -5.96 -1.70 -17.87
C LEU A 392 -7.01 -0.61 -18.10
N ALA A 393 -7.89 -0.36 -17.14
CA ALA A 393 -8.89 0.70 -17.25
C ALA A 393 -8.25 2.08 -17.45
N GLN A 394 -7.15 2.35 -16.75
CA GLN A 394 -6.38 3.59 -16.91
C GLN A 394 -5.82 3.72 -18.32
N SER A 395 -5.21 2.66 -18.86
CA SER A 395 -4.70 2.68 -20.25
C SER A 395 -5.80 2.93 -21.28
N LEU A 396 -7.00 2.37 -21.07
CA LEU A 396 -8.15 2.53 -21.95
C LEU A 396 -8.81 3.92 -21.85
N SER A 397 -8.63 4.63 -20.73
CA SER A 397 -9.22 5.97 -20.54
C SER A 397 -8.64 7.06 -21.44
N HIS A 398 -7.51 6.78 -22.11
CA HIS A 398 -6.92 7.68 -23.10
C HIS A 398 -7.58 7.58 -24.49
N LEU A 399 -8.48 6.62 -24.70
CA LEU A 399 -9.20 6.42 -25.96
C LEU A 399 -10.48 7.27 -26.01
N PRO A 400 -11.00 7.61 -27.21
CA PRO A 400 -12.20 8.45 -27.34
C PRO A 400 -13.49 7.86 -26.75
N ASP A 401 -13.51 6.56 -26.43
CA ASP A 401 -14.67 5.85 -25.88
C ASP A 401 -14.37 5.27 -24.49
N ASP A 402 -15.03 5.81 -23.47
CA ASP A 402 -14.87 5.44 -22.06
C ASP A 402 -15.62 4.17 -21.64
N THR A 403 -16.48 3.60 -22.50
CA THR A 403 -17.34 2.45 -22.13
C THR A 403 -16.52 1.26 -21.66
N SER A 404 -15.47 0.91 -22.40
CA SER A 404 -14.58 -0.21 -22.07
C SER A 404 -13.76 0.05 -20.81
N ALA A 405 -13.34 1.29 -20.56
CA ALA A 405 -12.62 1.66 -19.35
C ALA A 405 -13.52 1.54 -18.10
N LYS A 406 -14.79 1.98 -18.20
CA LYS A 406 -15.78 1.85 -17.13
C LYS A 406 -16.10 0.40 -16.81
N GLU A 407 -16.25 -0.46 -17.82
CA GLU A 407 -16.47 -1.90 -17.61
C GLU A 407 -15.31 -2.56 -16.84
N GLN A 408 -14.05 -2.17 -17.12
CA GLN A 408 -12.88 -2.70 -16.42
C GLN A 408 -12.79 -2.19 -14.97
N ILE A 409 -13.15 -0.93 -14.70
CA ILE A 409 -13.28 -0.39 -13.34
C ILE A 409 -14.34 -1.17 -12.55
N HIS A 410 -15.51 -1.39 -13.14
CA HIS A 410 -16.56 -2.18 -12.48
C HIS A 410 -16.07 -3.59 -12.16
N TYR A 411 -15.40 -4.25 -13.11
CA TYR A 411 -14.79 -5.56 -12.88
C TYR A 411 -13.74 -5.55 -11.76
N SER A 412 -12.88 -4.52 -11.70
CA SER A 412 -11.88 -4.33 -10.63
C SER A 412 -12.53 -4.22 -9.25
N ILE A 413 -13.55 -3.36 -9.12
CA ILE A 413 -14.21 -3.11 -7.83
C ILE A 413 -15.04 -4.32 -7.41
N ASP A 414 -15.75 -4.97 -8.34
CA ASP A 414 -16.56 -6.16 -8.06
C ASP A 414 -15.69 -7.33 -7.59
N THR A 415 -14.54 -7.57 -8.25
CA THR A 415 -13.59 -8.61 -7.81
C THR A 415 -12.99 -8.28 -6.44
N TRP A 416 -12.71 -7.01 -6.15
CA TRP A 416 -12.28 -6.57 -4.81
C TRP A 416 -13.36 -6.84 -3.74
N LEU A 417 -14.62 -6.53 -4.03
CA LEU A 417 -15.74 -6.76 -3.11
C LEU A 417 -15.96 -8.27 -2.86
N GLN A 418 -15.86 -9.09 -3.90
CA GLN A 418 -15.97 -10.55 -3.79
C GLN A 418 -14.86 -11.16 -2.96
N LEU A 419 -13.61 -10.67 -3.08
CA LEU A 419 -12.48 -11.09 -2.24
C LEU A 419 -12.73 -10.84 -0.75
N ARG A 420 -13.45 -9.76 -0.43
CA ARG A 420 -13.77 -9.34 0.93
C ARG A 420 -15.13 -9.88 1.43
N GLN A 421 -15.79 -10.74 0.65
CA GLN A 421 -17.09 -11.37 0.96
C GLN A 421 -18.19 -10.36 1.31
N VAL A 422 -18.19 -9.20 0.66
CA VAL A 422 -19.22 -8.17 0.88
C VAL A 422 -20.45 -8.50 0.03
N PRO A 423 -21.64 -8.67 0.61
CA PRO A 423 -22.85 -8.89 -0.18
C PRO A 423 -23.17 -7.65 -1.02
N HIS A 424 -23.42 -7.83 -2.32
CA HIS A 424 -23.87 -6.76 -3.20
C HIS A 424 -25.20 -6.21 -2.66
N GLN A 425 -25.21 -4.93 -2.26
CA GLN A 425 -26.44 -4.20 -1.97
C GLN A 425 -26.90 -3.53 -3.26
N GLU A 426 -28.03 -3.97 -3.80
CA GLU A 426 -28.61 -3.34 -5.00
C GLU A 426 -28.96 -1.87 -4.70
N GLY A 427 -28.30 -0.94 -5.40
CA GLY A 427 -28.63 0.50 -5.39
C GLY A 427 -27.64 1.42 -4.65
N SER A 428 -26.62 0.92 -3.96
CA SER A 428 -25.56 1.76 -3.38
C SER A 428 -24.33 1.87 -4.30
N HIS A 429 -23.62 2.99 -4.25
CA HIS A 429 -22.40 3.18 -5.03
C HIS A 429 -21.35 2.14 -4.57
N PRO A 430 -20.65 1.43 -5.46
CA PRO A 430 -19.78 0.31 -5.08
C PRO A 430 -18.63 0.74 -4.15
N LEU A 431 -18.11 1.97 -4.30
CA LEU A 431 -17.11 2.55 -3.39
C LEU A 431 -17.65 2.80 -1.96
N GLN A 432 -18.96 3.04 -1.81
CA GLN A 432 -19.58 3.21 -0.49
C GLN A 432 -19.62 1.87 0.27
N ALA A 433 -19.87 0.76 -0.45
CA ALA A 433 -19.82 -0.57 0.14
C ALA A 433 -18.42 -0.90 0.68
N MET A 434 -17.36 -0.43 0.02
CA MET A 434 -15.97 -0.61 0.47
C MET A 434 -15.71 0.05 1.83
N GLN A 435 -16.38 1.16 2.17
CA GLN A 435 -16.08 1.95 3.37
C GLN A 435 -16.23 1.17 4.68
N SER A 436 -17.19 0.24 4.72
CA SER A 436 -17.45 -0.60 5.89
C SER A 436 -16.40 -1.70 6.13
N VAL A 437 -15.61 -2.04 5.10
CA VAL A 437 -14.69 -3.20 5.10
C VAL A 437 -13.24 -2.81 4.80
N VAL A 438 -12.99 -1.54 4.43
CA VAL A 438 -11.66 -1.05 4.04
C VAL A 438 -10.65 -1.25 5.17
N LYS A 439 -9.48 -1.76 4.82
CA LYS A 439 -8.35 -1.96 5.74
C LYS A 439 -7.21 -1.01 5.42
N ILE A 440 -6.27 -0.93 6.36
CA ILE A 440 -5.05 -0.12 6.21
C ILE A 440 -4.23 -0.55 4.98
N GLU A 441 -4.23 -1.84 4.66
CA GLU A 441 -3.48 -2.41 3.53
C GLU A 441 -4.07 -2.03 2.16
N ASP A 442 -5.32 -1.58 2.09
CA ASP A 442 -5.99 -1.25 0.84
C ASP A 442 -5.64 0.17 0.34
N GLU A 443 -4.79 0.91 1.07
CA GLU A 443 -4.42 2.30 0.78
C GLU A 443 -3.85 2.48 -0.63
N GLU A 444 -2.94 1.60 -1.06
CA GLU A 444 -2.30 1.70 -2.38
C GLU A 444 -3.33 1.53 -3.52
N TYR A 445 -4.24 0.55 -3.38
CA TYR A 445 -5.30 0.31 -4.35
C TYR A 445 -6.29 1.49 -4.42
N VAL A 446 -6.72 2.01 -3.26
CA VAL A 446 -7.62 3.18 -3.20
C VAL A 446 -6.94 4.44 -3.74
N GLU A 447 -5.63 4.59 -3.55
CA GLU A 447 -4.89 5.71 -4.14
C GLU A 447 -4.80 5.62 -5.67
N LYS A 448 -4.60 4.41 -6.23
CA LYS A 448 -4.70 4.18 -7.68
C LYS A 448 -6.10 4.51 -8.20
N LEU A 449 -7.17 4.09 -7.50
CA LEU A 449 -8.56 4.44 -7.85
C LEU A 449 -8.78 5.95 -7.87
N ARG A 450 -8.29 6.68 -6.86
CA ARG A 450 -8.38 8.14 -6.80
C ARG A 450 -7.69 8.79 -8.01
N LYS A 451 -6.49 8.32 -8.37
CA LYS A 451 -5.73 8.83 -9.53
C LYS A 451 -6.50 8.60 -10.83
N TYR A 452 -7.09 7.42 -11.00
CA TYR A 452 -7.93 7.11 -12.16
C TYR A 452 -9.14 8.06 -12.27
N TYR A 453 -9.95 8.20 -11.21
CA TYR A 453 -11.12 9.06 -11.25
C TYR A 453 -10.77 10.54 -11.45
N ALA A 454 -9.59 10.97 -10.96
CA ALA A 454 -9.07 12.30 -11.25
C ALA A 454 -8.69 12.49 -12.73
N ALA A 455 -8.15 11.46 -13.39
CA ALA A 455 -7.80 11.52 -14.81
C ALA A 455 -9.04 11.54 -15.72
N VAL A 456 -10.08 10.77 -15.38
CA VAL A 456 -11.34 10.70 -16.14
C VAL A 456 -12.28 11.90 -15.85
N GLY A 457 -12.00 12.68 -14.81
CA GLY A 457 -12.80 13.85 -14.45
C GLY A 457 -14.10 13.51 -13.69
N ASP A 458 -14.22 12.29 -13.14
CA ASP A 458 -15.36 11.91 -12.28
C ASP A 458 -15.15 12.45 -10.87
N SER A 459 -15.71 13.63 -10.60
CA SER A 459 -15.62 14.29 -9.30
C SER A 459 -16.30 13.52 -8.18
N GLN A 460 -17.38 12.78 -8.46
CA GLN A 460 -18.15 12.11 -7.42
C GLN A 460 -17.44 10.85 -6.93
N SER A 461 -16.94 10.02 -7.85
CA SER A 461 -16.16 8.82 -7.51
C SER A 461 -14.82 9.18 -6.86
N LYS A 462 -14.21 10.30 -7.25
CA LYS A 462 -13.02 10.84 -6.59
C LYS A 462 -13.27 11.19 -5.12
N ILE A 463 -14.39 11.85 -4.81
CA ILE A 463 -14.77 12.18 -3.42
C ILE A 463 -14.94 10.89 -2.60
N TYR A 464 -15.62 9.87 -3.14
CA TYR A 464 -15.75 8.58 -2.46
C TYR A 464 -14.39 7.91 -2.21
N ALA A 465 -13.45 7.97 -3.16
CA ALA A 465 -12.10 7.45 -2.95
C ALA A 465 -11.33 8.24 -1.86
N GLU A 466 -11.51 9.56 -1.78
CA GLU A 466 -10.95 10.39 -0.71
C GLU A 466 -11.58 10.07 0.66
N GLU A 467 -12.88 9.80 0.72
CA GLU A 467 -13.56 9.33 1.93
C GLU A 467 -13.03 7.97 2.40
N LEU A 468 -12.73 7.05 1.48
CA LEU A 468 -12.08 5.77 1.79
C LEU A 468 -10.67 5.97 2.36
N LEU A 469 -9.86 6.85 1.76
CA LEU A 469 -8.52 7.18 2.29
C LEU A 469 -8.61 7.82 3.69
N ASN A 470 -9.60 8.68 3.91
CA ASN A 470 -9.85 9.27 5.23
C ASN A 470 -10.29 8.20 6.26
N ALA A 471 -11.13 7.24 5.85
CA ALA A 471 -11.49 6.11 6.69
C ALA A 471 -10.25 5.26 7.06
N ILE A 472 -9.36 4.99 6.10
CA ILE A 472 -8.08 4.31 6.32
C ILE A 472 -7.18 5.12 7.27
N ALA A 473 -7.08 6.44 7.09
CA ALA A 473 -6.31 7.31 7.97
C ALA A 473 -6.84 7.30 9.41
N ASN A 474 -8.17 7.28 9.59
CA ASN A 474 -8.80 7.12 10.89
C ASN A 474 -8.49 5.76 11.54
N LEU A 475 -8.44 4.68 10.75
CA LEU A 475 -8.02 3.36 11.23
C LEU A 475 -6.55 3.35 11.68
N LYS A 476 -5.66 3.99 10.91
CA LYS A 476 -4.25 4.17 11.30
C LYS A 476 -4.12 4.97 12.60
N TYR A 477 -4.88 6.04 12.73
CA TYR A 477 -4.90 6.89 13.93
C TYR A 477 -5.39 6.13 15.18
N LYS A 478 -6.46 5.34 15.05
CA LYS A 478 -6.94 4.48 16.15
C LYS A 478 -5.90 3.45 16.60
N ARG A 479 -5.18 2.82 15.66
CA ARG A 479 -4.14 1.83 15.97
C ARG A 479 -2.93 2.44 16.69
N GLN A 480 -2.59 3.71 16.41
CA GLN A 480 -1.51 4.41 17.13
C GLN A 480 -1.82 4.63 18.61
N HIS A 481 -3.10 4.77 18.97
CA HIS A 481 -3.52 4.93 20.38
C HIS A 481 -3.68 3.59 21.12
N GLU A 482 -3.73 2.46 20.42
CA GLU A 482 -3.85 1.13 21.06
C GLU A 482 -2.51 0.59 21.57
N TYR A 483 -1.37 1.12 21.11
CA TYR A 483 -0.04 0.63 21.50
C TYR A 483 0.84 1.75 22.06
N ALA A 484 1.00 1.78 23.38
CA ALA A 484 2.06 2.56 24.01
C ALA A 484 3.42 1.92 23.72
N TYR A 485 4.30 2.65 23.06
CA TYR A 485 5.68 2.23 22.82
C TYR A 485 6.64 3.00 23.72
N LEU A 486 7.75 2.36 24.07
CA LEU A 486 8.84 3.00 24.80
C LEU A 486 9.50 4.04 23.87
N ASN A 487 9.34 5.33 24.18
CA ASN A 487 9.97 6.40 23.42
C ASN A 487 11.43 6.65 23.89
N HIS A 488 11.62 6.89 25.19
CA HIS A 488 12.94 7.17 25.77
C HIS A 488 13.13 6.49 27.13
N THR A 489 14.35 5.99 27.37
CA THR A 489 14.80 5.54 28.69
C THR A 489 15.71 6.61 29.29
N LEU A 490 15.20 7.36 30.26
CA LEU A 490 15.93 8.46 30.91
C LEU A 490 16.85 7.91 32.01
N THR A 491 18.15 7.86 31.74
CA THR A 491 19.17 7.41 32.71
C THR A 491 20.09 8.57 33.10
N GLY A 492 20.41 8.70 34.38
CA GLY A 492 21.31 9.77 34.83
C GLY A 492 21.34 10.03 36.34
N HIS A 493 20.36 9.55 37.10
CA HIS A 493 20.46 9.51 38.56
C HIS A 493 21.35 8.35 39.00
N SER A 494 22.15 8.58 40.04
CA SER A 494 23.09 7.57 40.58
C SER A 494 22.47 6.72 41.70
N ASP A 495 21.30 7.10 42.19
CA ASP A 495 20.56 6.42 43.26
C ASP A 495 19.05 6.39 42.91
N LYS A 496 18.25 5.79 43.79
CA LYS A 496 16.81 5.59 43.64
C LYS A 496 16.08 6.91 43.39
N VAL A 497 15.32 6.96 42.30
CA VAL A 497 14.34 8.01 42.02
C VAL A 497 13.16 7.87 42.97
N THR A 498 12.84 8.93 43.70
CA THR A 498 11.79 8.92 44.75
C THR A 498 10.48 9.50 44.26
N SER A 499 10.53 10.51 43.39
CA SER A 499 9.35 11.22 42.90
C SER A 499 9.62 11.82 41.51
N VAL A 500 8.56 11.88 40.71
CA VAL A 500 8.57 12.49 39.37
C VAL A 500 7.32 13.36 39.22
N ALA A 501 7.47 14.47 38.50
CA ALA A 501 6.38 15.39 38.17
C ALA A 501 6.57 15.90 36.74
N MET A 502 5.47 16.15 36.02
CA MET A 502 5.49 16.61 34.65
C MET A 502 4.83 17.99 34.55
N THR A 503 5.29 18.82 33.62
CA THR A 503 4.64 20.09 33.29
C THR A 503 3.29 19.84 32.61
N SER A 504 2.37 20.78 32.76
CA SER A 504 1.01 20.72 32.18
C SER A 504 1.00 20.62 30.65
N ASP A 505 2.05 21.10 29.99
CA ASP A 505 2.25 20.99 28.54
C ASP A 505 2.79 19.61 28.07
N GLY A 506 3.14 18.72 29.00
CA GLY A 506 3.69 17.39 28.71
C GLY A 506 5.08 17.38 28.07
N GLN A 507 5.80 18.52 28.04
CA GLN A 507 7.10 18.60 27.36
C GLN A 507 8.28 18.36 28.30
N THR A 508 8.11 18.67 29.58
CA THR A 508 9.19 18.63 30.57
C THR A 508 8.84 17.70 31.71
N LEU A 509 9.78 16.81 32.05
CA LEU A 509 9.69 15.95 33.22
C LEU A 509 10.71 16.42 34.26
N VAL A 510 10.33 16.42 35.53
CA VAL A 510 11.24 16.66 36.65
C VAL A 510 11.30 15.41 37.51
N SER A 511 12.50 14.93 37.78
CA SER A 511 12.75 13.79 38.67
C SER A 511 13.59 14.19 39.87
N GLY A 512 13.20 13.71 41.05
CA GLY A 512 13.95 13.84 42.29
C GLY A 512 14.50 12.49 42.75
N SER A 513 15.73 12.48 43.28
CA SER A 513 16.40 11.26 43.71
C SER A 513 17.06 11.37 45.08
N VAL A 514 17.33 10.21 45.68
CA VAL A 514 18.13 10.07 46.90
C VAL A 514 19.58 10.53 46.70
N ASP A 515 20.06 10.63 45.46
CA ASP A 515 21.39 11.16 45.11
C ASP A 515 21.56 12.67 45.36
N LYS A 516 20.54 13.32 45.95
CA LYS A 516 20.49 14.75 46.29
C LYS A 516 20.42 15.66 45.06
N THR A 517 20.03 15.12 43.90
CA THR A 517 19.85 15.88 42.68
C THR A 517 18.40 15.87 42.21
N ILE A 518 18.04 16.95 41.51
CA ILE A 518 16.82 17.07 40.74
C ILE A 518 17.23 17.21 39.28
N LYS A 519 16.64 16.40 38.40
CA LYS A 519 16.90 16.50 36.95
C LYS A 519 15.65 16.94 36.23
N VAL A 520 15.83 17.89 35.34
CA VAL A 520 14.80 18.40 34.43
C VAL A 520 15.12 17.84 33.06
N TRP A 521 14.17 17.12 32.47
CA TRP A 521 14.31 16.36 31.25
C TRP A 521 13.39 16.92 30.17
N ASN A 522 13.90 16.94 28.94
CA ASN A 522 13.09 17.22 27.78
C ASN A 522 12.53 15.91 27.22
N LEU A 523 11.21 15.73 27.26
CA LEU A 523 10.56 14.49 26.84
C LEU A 523 10.58 14.28 25.31
N LYS A 524 10.77 15.33 24.51
CA LYS A 524 10.90 15.20 23.04
C LYS A 524 12.28 14.70 22.60
N THR A 525 13.32 14.99 23.37
CA THR A 525 14.71 14.65 23.01
C THR A 525 15.32 13.57 23.89
N GLY A 526 14.69 13.25 25.02
CA GLY A 526 15.20 12.32 26.02
C GLY A 526 16.43 12.82 26.80
N LYS A 527 16.84 14.08 26.61
CA LYS A 527 18.04 14.65 27.23
C LYS A 527 17.72 15.44 28.49
N VAL A 528 18.69 15.45 29.42
CA VAL A 528 18.67 16.34 30.59
C VAL A 528 18.84 17.78 30.12
N ILE A 529 17.84 18.62 30.39
CA ILE A 529 17.93 20.08 30.22
C ILE A 529 18.82 20.65 31.31
N ARG A 530 18.61 20.22 32.56
CA ARG A 530 19.29 20.77 33.73
C ARG A 530 19.36 19.77 34.88
N SER A 531 20.44 19.87 35.66
CA SER A 531 20.59 19.21 36.96
C SER A 531 20.68 20.28 38.05
N LEU A 532 19.80 20.23 39.04
CA LEU A 532 19.79 21.10 40.22
C LEU A 532 20.28 20.27 41.41
N ALA A 533 21.30 20.73 42.12
CA ALA A 533 21.96 19.95 43.18
C ALA A 533 22.34 20.78 44.43
N ASP A 534 21.78 21.97 44.59
CA ASP A 534 22.19 22.90 45.64
C ASP A 534 21.68 22.48 47.02
N ASP A 535 22.48 21.73 47.79
CA ASP A 535 22.26 21.35 49.20
C ASP A 535 20.79 21.01 49.56
N ILE A 536 20.10 20.26 48.69
CA ILE A 536 18.68 19.88 48.83
C ILE A 536 18.53 18.70 49.80
N GLY A 537 19.63 18.02 50.15
CA GLY A 537 19.56 16.74 50.84
C GLY A 537 18.84 15.67 50.01
N LYS A 538 18.51 14.53 50.61
CA LYS A 538 17.81 13.44 49.91
C LYS A 538 16.39 13.89 49.52
N VAL A 539 16.06 13.83 48.22
CA VAL A 539 14.75 14.26 47.73
C VAL A 539 13.68 13.22 48.08
N SER A 540 12.56 13.66 48.62
CA SER A 540 11.41 12.79 48.93
C SER A 540 10.21 12.99 48.00
N SER A 541 9.93 14.24 47.62
CA SER A 541 8.74 14.57 46.83
C SER A 541 9.01 15.80 45.96
N VAL A 542 8.47 15.79 44.75
CA VAL A 542 8.59 16.86 43.75
C VAL A 542 7.18 17.23 43.28
N ALA A 543 6.92 18.53 43.15
CA ALA A 543 5.72 19.06 42.53
C ALA A 543 6.07 20.23 41.60
N VAL A 544 5.36 20.33 40.48
CA VAL A 544 5.53 21.37 39.45
C VAL A 544 4.28 22.25 39.46
N SER A 545 4.46 23.56 39.34
CA SER A 545 3.34 24.49 39.37
C SER A 545 2.47 24.34 38.11
N PRO A 546 1.16 24.66 38.19
CA PRO A 546 0.24 24.53 37.06
C PRO A 546 0.66 25.31 35.81
N ASP A 547 1.31 26.45 36.00
CA ASP A 547 1.88 27.31 34.95
C ASP A 547 3.21 26.78 34.38
N GLY A 548 3.78 25.72 34.95
CA GLY A 548 5.04 25.11 34.52
C GLY A 548 6.30 25.92 34.84
N ASN A 549 6.19 27.02 35.60
CA ASN A 549 7.32 27.92 35.85
C ASN A 549 8.14 27.57 37.08
N PHE A 550 7.52 26.94 38.08
CA PHE A 550 8.13 26.67 39.38
C PHE A 550 8.14 25.17 39.68
N VAL A 551 9.19 24.73 40.38
CA VAL A 551 9.26 23.40 40.97
C VAL A 551 9.53 23.53 42.46
N THR A 552 8.73 22.82 43.24
CA THR A 552 8.90 22.70 44.69
C THR A 552 9.36 21.30 45.03
N VAL A 553 10.41 21.20 45.85
CA VAL A 553 11.02 19.92 46.22
C VAL A 553 11.15 19.81 47.73
N GLY A 554 10.65 18.69 48.27
CA GLY A 554 10.78 18.32 49.68
C GLY A 554 11.98 17.43 49.93
N SER A 555 12.65 17.66 51.07
CA SER A 555 13.79 16.87 51.54
C SER A 555 13.42 15.98 52.73
N CYS A 556 14.05 14.80 52.80
CA CYS A 556 13.89 13.85 53.91
C CYS A 556 15.09 13.78 54.88
N GLU A 557 16.07 14.68 54.77
CA GLU A 557 17.28 14.65 55.62
C GLU A 557 16.99 15.31 56.98
N HIS A 558 16.89 14.50 58.05
CA HIS A 558 16.72 14.97 59.43
C HIS A 558 18.09 15.32 60.03
N PRO A 559 18.27 16.45 60.76
CA PRO A 559 17.26 17.42 61.22
C PRO A 559 17.01 18.61 60.28
N LYS A 560 17.68 18.69 59.13
CA LYS A 560 17.63 19.83 58.20
C LYS A 560 16.57 19.66 57.09
N SER A 561 15.39 19.15 57.42
CA SER A 561 14.35 18.93 56.42
C SER A 561 13.79 20.28 55.96
N ASN A 562 13.94 20.56 54.67
CA ASN A 562 13.53 21.80 54.03
C ASN A 562 12.69 21.53 52.79
N VAL A 563 12.02 22.58 52.33
CA VAL A 563 11.35 22.59 51.03
C VAL A 563 11.99 23.71 50.22
N LYS A 564 12.43 23.42 49.00
CA LYS A 564 13.05 24.42 48.13
C LYS A 564 12.17 24.69 46.92
N VAL A 565 12.09 25.96 46.53
CA VAL A 565 11.36 26.42 45.35
C VAL A 565 12.34 26.94 44.33
N TRP A 566 12.27 26.40 43.12
CA TRP A 566 13.13 26.77 42.01
C TRP A 566 12.31 27.28 40.85
N HIS A 567 12.88 28.22 40.10
CA HIS A 567 12.36 28.57 38.79
C HIS A 567 12.86 27.55 37.76
N LEU A 568 11.95 26.90 37.04
CA LEU A 568 12.26 25.81 36.11
C LEU A 568 13.11 26.27 34.92
N ALA A 569 12.72 27.35 34.24
CA ALA A 569 13.45 27.83 33.06
C ALA A 569 14.89 28.28 33.39
N THR A 570 15.05 29.12 34.41
CA THR A 570 16.36 29.68 34.78
C THR A 570 17.20 28.73 35.62
N GLY A 571 16.58 27.79 36.33
CA GLY A 571 17.26 26.93 37.30
C GLY A 571 17.73 27.68 38.53
N LYS A 572 17.19 28.87 38.81
CA LYS A 572 17.55 29.67 39.98
C LYS A 572 16.74 29.24 41.19
N LEU A 573 17.42 29.01 42.32
CA LEU A 573 16.76 28.84 43.61
C LEU A 573 16.10 30.16 44.01
N LEU A 574 14.79 30.13 44.27
CA LEU A 574 14.03 31.29 44.70
C LEU A 574 13.93 31.32 46.23
N HIS A 575 13.43 30.23 46.81
CA HIS A 575 13.09 30.18 48.23
C HIS A 575 13.60 28.90 48.90
N ASN A 576 14.09 29.04 50.12
CA ASN A 576 14.45 27.93 51.01
C ASN A 576 13.53 27.95 52.24
N LEU A 577 12.52 27.10 52.22
CA LEU A 577 11.43 27.07 53.20
C LEU A 577 11.84 26.16 54.37
N LEU A 578 12.27 26.80 55.45
CA LEU A 578 12.79 26.13 56.65
C LEU A 578 11.75 26.02 57.76
N GLY A 579 11.69 24.86 58.42
CA GLY A 579 10.92 24.71 59.66
C GLY A 579 10.33 23.33 59.93
N HIS A 580 10.48 22.36 59.01
CA HIS A 580 10.11 20.98 59.31
C HIS A 580 11.18 20.34 60.19
N GLN A 581 10.75 19.72 61.30
CA GLN A 581 11.61 18.99 62.23
C GLN A 581 11.72 17.50 61.88
N LYS A 582 10.93 17.04 60.91
CA LYS A 582 10.87 15.65 60.45
C LYS A 582 10.89 15.61 58.92
N PRO A 583 11.28 14.47 58.31
CA PRO A 583 11.27 14.28 56.87
C PRO A 583 9.98 14.75 56.23
N VAL A 584 10.08 15.51 55.14
CA VAL A 584 8.91 15.90 54.35
C VAL A 584 8.45 14.68 53.55
N ASN A 585 7.21 14.25 53.73
CA ASN A 585 6.63 13.08 53.07
C ASN A 585 6.04 13.44 51.71
N PHE A 586 5.41 14.62 51.59
CA PHE A 586 4.81 15.10 50.35
C PHE A 586 4.93 16.62 50.24
N VAL A 587 4.87 17.09 49.00
CA VAL A 587 4.68 18.50 48.65
C VAL A 587 3.60 18.58 47.58
N VAL A 588 2.65 19.51 47.73
CA VAL A 588 1.60 19.77 46.75
C VAL A 588 1.48 21.28 46.54
N ILE A 589 1.23 21.68 45.30
CA ILE A 589 0.99 23.07 44.91
C ILE A 589 -0.51 23.22 44.65
N SER A 590 -1.11 24.34 45.05
CA SER A 590 -2.51 24.60 44.76
C SER A 590 -2.78 24.74 43.26
N PRO A 591 -4.01 24.44 42.81
CA PRO A 591 -4.41 24.60 41.40
C PRO A 591 -4.27 26.03 40.86
N ASP A 592 -4.36 27.03 41.72
CA ASP A 592 -4.15 28.44 41.37
C ASP A 592 -2.67 28.86 41.33
N GLY A 593 -1.75 27.97 41.73
CA GLY A 593 -0.31 28.22 41.78
C GLY A 593 0.15 29.18 42.87
N GLN A 594 -0.70 29.57 43.83
CA GLN A 594 -0.34 30.58 44.83
C GLN A 594 0.35 30.01 46.07
N ILE A 595 -0.02 28.80 46.48
CA ILE A 595 0.42 28.20 47.74
C ILE A 595 1.09 26.85 47.54
N VAL A 596 1.96 26.52 48.49
CA VAL A 596 2.62 25.21 48.60
C VAL A 596 2.27 24.62 49.94
N ALA A 597 1.74 23.40 49.96
CA ALA A 597 1.55 22.64 51.18
C ALA A 597 2.62 21.54 51.27
N SER A 598 3.37 21.53 52.37
CA SER A 598 4.38 20.50 52.64
C SER A 598 4.06 19.77 53.92
N GLY A 599 3.98 18.44 53.85
CA GLY A 599 3.61 17.60 54.98
C GLY A 599 4.79 16.82 55.54
N SER A 600 4.97 16.89 56.86
CA SER A 600 5.74 15.90 57.62
C SER A 600 4.88 15.34 58.76
N ASN A 601 5.24 15.56 60.02
CA ASN A 601 4.31 15.40 61.16
C ASN A 601 3.33 16.57 61.28
N LYS A 602 3.71 17.73 60.75
CA LYS A 602 2.87 18.92 60.64
C LYS A 602 2.84 19.31 59.18
N ILE A 603 1.76 19.96 58.78
CA ILE A 603 1.65 20.52 57.44
C ILE A 603 2.00 21.99 57.55
N LYS A 604 2.85 22.48 56.65
CA LYS A 604 3.16 23.91 56.55
C LYS A 604 2.66 24.41 55.22
N ILE A 605 1.99 25.56 55.26
CA ILE A 605 1.53 26.25 54.05
C ILE A 605 2.45 27.45 53.84
N TRP A 606 2.91 27.59 52.61
CA TRP A 606 3.84 28.62 52.18
C TRP A 606 3.25 29.37 51.01
N ASN A 607 3.57 30.66 50.92
CA ASN A 607 3.31 31.43 49.71
C ASN A 607 4.39 31.09 48.68
N LEU A 608 4.00 30.61 47.49
CA LEU A 608 4.94 30.17 46.46
C LEU A 608 5.83 31.32 45.97
N HIS A 609 5.28 32.52 45.82
CA HIS A 609 5.98 33.67 45.25
C HIS A 609 6.83 34.41 46.27
N LYS A 610 6.35 34.58 47.50
CA LYS A 610 7.07 35.30 48.56
C LYS A 610 8.03 34.42 49.35
N GLY A 611 7.76 33.11 49.44
CA GLY A 611 8.52 32.18 50.27
C GLY A 611 8.18 32.24 51.77
N ASP A 612 7.25 33.09 52.16
CA ASP A 612 6.83 33.23 53.55
C ASP A 612 5.90 32.09 53.97
N ARG A 613 6.02 31.67 55.23
CA ARG A 613 5.10 30.71 55.84
C ARG A 613 3.80 31.41 56.19
N ILE A 614 2.68 30.92 55.63
CA ILE A 614 1.34 31.42 55.92
C ILE A 614 0.89 30.86 57.27
N CYS A 615 0.83 29.53 57.40
CA CYS A 615 0.36 28.87 58.62
C CYS A 615 1.00 27.49 58.84
N THR A 616 0.76 26.89 60.00
CA THR A 616 1.15 25.51 60.32
C THR A 616 -0.07 24.76 60.84
N LEU A 617 -0.40 23.67 60.16
CA LEU A 617 -1.54 22.81 60.47
C LEU A 617 -1.04 21.59 61.26
N TRP A 618 -1.88 21.11 62.17
CA TRP A 618 -1.47 20.18 63.22
C TRP A 618 -2.14 18.82 63.07
N HIS A 619 -1.31 17.78 62.98
CA HIS A 619 -1.68 16.38 63.19
C HIS A 619 -0.89 15.83 64.39
N SER A 620 -1.40 14.78 65.04
CA SER A 620 -0.70 14.12 66.14
C SER A 620 0.38 13.14 65.66
N SER A 621 0.33 12.73 64.38
CA SER A 621 1.28 11.79 63.77
C SER A 621 1.71 12.25 62.36
N ALA A 622 2.46 11.40 61.65
CA ALA A 622 2.92 11.65 60.28
C ALA A 622 1.75 11.78 59.30
N VAL A 623 1.83 12.76 58.40
CA VAL A 623 0.87 12.98 57.32
C VAL A 623 1.43 12.35 56.05
N TYR A 624 0.64 11.50 55.39
CA TYR A 624 1.08 10.75 54.20
C TYR A 624 0.51 11.29 52.90
N ALA A 625 -0.70 11.85 52.93
CA ALA A 625 -1.37 12.39 51.77
C ALA A 625 -2.00 13.74 52.09
N ALA A 626 -2.00 14.62 51.09
CA ALA A 626 -2.86 15.79 51.08
C ALA A 626 -3.30 16.09 49.66
N ASP A 627 -4.46 16.74 49.55
CA ASP A 627 -5.02 17.18 48.29
C ASP A 627 -5.69 18.55 48.47
N VAL A 628 -5.63 19.38 47.44
CA VAL A 628 -6.20 20.74 47.44
C VAL A 628 -7.41 20.75 46.54
N SER A 629 -8.52 21.31 47.00
CA SER A 629 -9.73 21.42 46.20
C SER A 629 -9.47 22.22 44.92
N PRO A 630 -10.20 21.94 43.82
CA PRO A 630 -10.03 22.65 42.55
C PRO A 630 -10.17 24.17 42.66
N ASP A 631 -10.97 24.66 43.61
CA ASP A 631 -11.15 26.08 43.89
C ASP A 631 -10.10 26.69 44.84
N GLY A 632 -9.14 25.88 45.33
CA GLY A 632 -8.05 26.29 46.21
C GLY A 632 -8.45 26.57 47.67
N LYS A 633 -9.73 26.43 48.03
CA LYS A 633 -10.24 26.86 49.35
C LYS A 633 -10.10 25.81 50.44
N ILE A 634 -9.98 24.54 50.09
CA ILE A 634 -9.96 23.43 51.04
C ILE A 634 -8.70 22.61 50.80
N LEU A 635 -7.93 22.38 51.87
CA LEU A 635 -6.87 21.38 51.90
C LEU A 635 -7.34 20.20 52.74
N ALA A 636 -7.38 19.01 52.15
CA ALA A 636 -7.62 17.77 52.85
C ALA A 636 -6.31 17.08 53.18
N SER A 637 -6.17 16.52 54.39
CA SER A 637 -4.95 15.84 54.82
C SER A 637 -5.20 14.53 55.57
N GLY A 638 -4.45 13.50 55.21
CA GLY A 638 -4.56 12.13 55.70
C GLY A 638 -3.32 11.70 56.45
N SER A 639 -3.51 11.12 57.63
CA SER A 639 -2.45 10.91 58.60
C SER A 639 -2.46 9.51 59.22
N SER A 640 -1.30 9.16 59.77
CA SER A 640 -1.07 7.96 60.58
C SER A 640 -1.92 7.93 61.86
N ASP A 641 -2.46 9.07 62.29
CA ASP A 641 -3.41 9.17 63.43
C ASP A 641 -4.85 8.72 63.10
N HIS A 642 -5.06 8.08 61.95
CA HIS A 642 -6.35 7.56 61.45
C HIS A 642 -7.39 8.63 61.09
N LYS A 643 -7.01 9.92 61.16
CA LYS A 643 -7.92 11.04 60.94
C LYS A 643 -7.64 11.72 59.62
N ILE A 644 -8.70 12.24 59.04
CA ILE A 644 -8.65 13.18 57.94
C ILE A 644 -9.04 14.55 58.47
N ARG A 645 -8.32 15.60 58.08
CA ARG A 645 -8.65 16.97 58.46
C ARG A 645 -8.79 17.83 57.22
N LEU A 646 -9.79 18.70 57.24
CA LEU A 646 -10.01 19.75 56.26
C LEU A 646 -9.58 21.08 56.87
N TRP A 647 -8.87 21.87 56.07
CA TRP A 647 -8.32 23.15 56.48
C TRP A 647 -8.62 24.19 55.42
N ASN A 648 -8.81 25.44 55.84
CA ASN A 648 -8.66 26.56 54.94
C ASN A 648 -7.15 26.85 54.80
N PRO A 649 -6.53 26.67 53.62
CA PRO A 649 -5.09 26.81 53.49
C PRO A 649 -4.61 28.27 53.58
N HIS A 650 -5.50 29.25 53.40
CA HIS A 650 -5.17 30.68 53.47
C HIS A 650 -5.18 31.21 54.91
N THR A 651 -6.13 30.77 55.73
CA THR A 651 -6.24 31.19 57.14
C THR A 651 -5.55 30.22 58.10
N GLY A 652 -5.41 28.96 57.70
CA GLY A 652 -4.93 27.87 58.55
C GLY A 652 -5.98 27.32 59.51
N GLU A 653 -7.24 27.75 59.40
CA GLU A 653 -8.31 27.33 60.28
C GLU A 653 -8.75 25.89 59.98
N PRO A 654 -8.95 25.05 61.02
CA PRO A 654 -9.56 23.74 60.86
C PRO A 654 -11.04 23.89 60.51
N LEU A 655 -11.46 23.31 59.39
CA LEU A 655 -12.87 23.29 58.97
C LEU A 655 -13.57 22.08 59.59
N HIS A 656 -13.10 20.88 59.28
CA HIS A 656 -13.68 19.62 59.78
C HIS A 656 -12.60 18.58 60.08
N THR A 657 -12.92 17.65 60.98
CA THR A 657 -12.12 16.45 61.25
C THR A 657 -12.99 15.22 61.02
N PHE A 658 -12.64 14.42 60.03
CA PHE A 658 -13.36 13.18 59.73
C PHE A 658 -12.73 12.03 60.50
N ASN A 659 -13.55 11.36 61.30
CA ASN A 659 -13.19 10.18 62.06
C ASN A 659 -13.98 9.00 61.49
N GLY A 660 -13.31 7.86 61.26
CA GLY A 660 -14.01 6.65 60.80
C GLY A 660 -13.10 5.56 60.26
N HIS A 661 -11.87 5.88 59.85
CA HIS A 661 -10.85 4.87 59.57
C HIS A 661 -10.26 4.30 60.88
N SER A 662 -9.92 3.02 60.85
CA SER A 662 -9.23 2.32 61.96
C SER A 662 -7.74 2.08 61.67
N GLY A 663 -7.28 2.49 60.49
CA GLY A 663 -5.90 2.37 60.00
C GLY A 663 -5.34 3.71 59.53
N GLU A 664 -4.06 3.73 59.16
CA GLU A 664 -3.41 4.94 58.65
C GLU A 664 -4.03 5.36 57.31
N VAL A 665 -4.35 6.64 57.15
CA VAL A 665 -4.87 7.15 55.88
C VAL A 665 -3.68 7.41 54.95
N LYS A 666 -3.56 6.62 53.89
CA LYS A 666 -2.43 6.64 52.95
C LYS A 666 -2.70 7.42 51.67
N ALA A 667 -3.97 7.52 51.27
CA ALA A 667 -4.36 8.17 50.03
C ALA A 667 -5.61 9.03 50.23
N ILE A 668 -5.64 10.19 49.58
CA ILE A 668 -6.77 11.11 49.54
C ILE A 668 -6.91 11.63 48.11
N ALA A 669 -8.16 11.81 47.66
CA ALA A 669 -8.49 12.53 46.44
C ALA A 669 -9.79 13.32 46.64
N ILE A 670 -9.83 14.56 46.15
CA ILE A 670 -11.04 15.38 46.06
C ILE A 670 -11.62 15.23 44.63
N SER A 671 -12.94 15.15 44.52
CA SER A 671 -13.59 15.08 43.21
C SER A 671 -13.38 16.37 42.41
N PRO A 672 -13.39 16.32 41.06
CA PRO A 672 -13.24 17.52 40.22
C PRO A 672 -14.29 18.61 40.49
N GLN A 673 -15.49 18.23 40.97
CA GLN A 673 -16.54 19.18 41.36
C GLN A 673 -16.34 19.76 42.78
N GLY A 674 -15.37 19.26 43.55
CA GLY A 674 -15.06 19.75 44.90
C GLY A 674 -16.08 19.36 45.98
N GLN A 675 -16.98 18.40 45.70
CA GLN A 675 -18.07 18.03 46.62
C GLN A 675 -17.78 16.76 47.43
N ILE A 676 -16.95 15.87 46.89
CA ILE A 676 -16.71 14.54 47.44
C ILE A 676 -15.23 14.39 47.77
N LEU A 677 -14.95 13.83 48.94
CA LEU A 677 -13.63 13.37 49.33
C LEU A 677 -13.59 11.84 49.32
N VAL A 678 -12.54 11.26 48.76
CA VAL A 678 -12.26 9.83 48.85
C VAL A 678 -10.98 9.60 49.65
N SER A 679 -11.00 8.62 50.56
CA SER A 679 -9.83 8.24 51.35
C SER A 679 -9.58 6.73 51.33
N GLY A 680 -8.31 6.36 51.12
CA GLY A 680 -7.81 4.98 51.22
C GLY A 680 -6.94 4.78 52.45
N SER A 681 -7.12 3.66 53.14
CA SER A 681 -6.50 3.39 54.44
C SER A 681 -5.83 2.01 54.53
N THR A 682 -4.93 1.87 55.50
CA THR A 682 -4.34 0.57 55.87
C THR A 682 -5.33 -0.38 56.55
N ASP A 683 -6.52 0.11 56.94
CA ASP A 683 -7.64 -0.74 57.36
C ASP A 683 -8.33 -1.48 56.20
N LYS A 684 -7.78 -1.38 54.99
CA LYS A 684 -8.22 -2.06 53.77
C LYS A 684 -9.54 -1.52 53.19
N THR A 685 -10.08 -0.45 53.76
CA THR A 685 -11.31 0.19 53.31
C THR A 685 -11.02 1.47 52.55
N ILE A 686 -11.98 1.84 51.71
CA ILE A 686 -12.07 3.17 51.11
C ILE A 686 -13.32 3.83 51.66
N LYS A 687 -13.24 5.10 52.02
CA LYS A 687 -14.41 5.87 52.45
C LYS A 687 -14.64 7.03 51.50
N ILE A 688 -15.90 7.21 51.14
CA ILE A 688 -16.41 8.35 50.37
C ILE A 688 -17.11 9.26 51.37
N TRP A 689 -16.72 10.53 51.40
CA TRP A 689 -17.21 11.52 52.33
C TRP A 689 -17.83 12.69 51.57
N HIS A 690 -18.90 13.23 52.12
CA HIS A 690 -19.40 14.53 51.70
C HIS A 690 -18.47 15.61 52.26
N LEU A 691 -17.81 16.39 51.40
CA LEU A 691 -16.72 17.28 51.80
C LEU A 691 -17.16 18.36 52.81
N GLU A 692 -18.34 18.96 52.61
CA GLU A 692 -18.81 20.05 53.49
C GLU A 692 -19.35 19.56 54.85
N THR A 693 -19.91 18.36 54.93
CA THR A 693 -20.58 17.89 56.15
C THR A 693 -19.72 16.91 56.94
N GLY A 694 -18.74 16.30 56.28
CA GLY A 694 -17.90 15.24 56.85
C GLY A 694 -18.61 13.93 57.11
N GLN A 695 -19.80 13.75 56.55
CA GLN A 695 -20.52 12.49 56.66
C GLN A 695 -19.92 11.45 55.72
N VAL A 696 -19.79 10.22 56.21
CA VAL A 696 -19.47 9.06 55.37
C VAL A 696 -20.70 8.76 54.51
N LEU A 697 -20.56 8.90 53.20
CA LEU A 697 -21.58 8.49 52.24
C LEU A 697 -21.51 6.97 52.02
N TYR A 698 -20.30 6.46 51.77
CA TYR A 698 -20.06 5.05 51.50
C TYR A 698 -18.78 4.55 52.19
N THR A 699 -18.81 3.32 52.69
CA THR A 699 -17.61 2.57 53.09
C THR A 699 -17.46 1.39 52.15
N LEU A 700 -16.46 1.47 51.27
CA LEU A 700 -16.20 0.46 50.26
C LEU A 700 -15.28 -0.62 50.85
N THR A 701 -15.83 -1.82 51.00
CA THR A 701 -15.11 -3.00 51.45
C THR A 701 -14.93 -3.95 50.28
N GLY A 702 -13.68 -4.32 49.98
CA GLY A 702 -13.40 -5.26 48.89
C GLY A 702 -11.93 -5.52 48.64
N HIS A 703 -11.04 -4.61 49.04
CA HIS A 703 -9.61 -4.88 49.07
C HIS A 703 -9.24 -5.78 50.25
N SER A 704 -8.31 -6.71 50.03
CA SER A 704 -7.86 -7.66 51.07
C SER A 704 -6.62 -7.18 51.84
N ASN A 705 -6.04 -6.07 51.39
CA ASN A 705 -4.85 -5.45 51.97
C ASN A 705 -4.91 -3.91 51.85
N GLU A 706 -3.92 -3.21 52.39
CA GLU A 706 -3.85 -1.74 52.46
C GLU A 706 -4.14 -1.06 51.12
N VAL A 707 -4.93 0.00 51.15
CA VAL A 707 -5.19 0.83 49.96
C VAL A 707 -4.11 1.91 49.86
N LYS A 708 -3.35 1.89 48.76
CA LYS A 708 -2.16 2.72 48.59
C LYS A 708 -2.39 3.98 47.78
N SER A 709 -3.33 3.96 46.84
CA SER A 709 -3.62 5.08 45.96
C SER A 709 -5.09 5.08 45.56
N VAL A 710 -5.69 6.25 45.47
CA VAL A 710 -7.05 6.46 44.95
C VAL A 710 -7.02 7.61 43.94
N VAL A 711 -7.82 7.51 42.88
CA VAL A 711 -7.99 8.59 41.91
C VAL A 711 -9.44 8.63 41.42
N VAL A 712 -9.98 9.83 41.30
CA VAL A 712 -11.32 10.07 40.73
C VAL A 712 -11.16 10.41 39.25
N SER A 713 -12.05 9.86 38.44
CA SER A 713 -12.14 10.19 37.01
C SER A 713 -12.42 11.68 36.76
N PRO A 714 -11.99 12.24 35.62
CA PRO A 714 -12.24 13.64 35.27
C PRO A 714 -13.73 14.03 35.23
N ASP A 715 -14.61 13.08 34.88
CA ASP A 715 -16.07 13.28 34.89
C ASP A 715 -16.68 13.26 36.31
N GLY A 716 -15.90 12.85 37.32
CA GLY A 716 -16.33 12.71 38.71
C GLY A 716 -17.24 11.52 39.00
N GLN A 717 -17.41 10.57 38.08
CA GLN A 717 -18.38 9.47 38.22
C GLN A 717 -17.75 8.17 38.74
N THR A 718 -16.51 7.93 38.35
CA THR A 718 -15.80 6.67 38.62
C THR A 718 -14.61 6.88 39.55
N LEU A 719 -14.44 5.97 40.50
CA LEU A 719 -13.32 5.91 41.43
C LEU A 719 -12.44 4.69 41.14
N PHE A 720 -11.13 4.91 41.10
CA PHE A 720 -10.13 3.86 40.98
C PHE A 720 -9.32 3.75 42.27
N SER A 721 -9.16 2.52 42.75
CA SER A 721 -8.36 2.24 43.94
C SER A 721 -7.32 1.17 43.68
N ALA A 722 -6.08 1.44 44.07
CA ALA A 722 -4.96 0.53 43.99
C ALA A 722 -4.54 0.06 45.38
N SER A 723 -4.26 -1.23 45.53
CA SER A 723 -3.98 -1.85 46.83
C SER A 723 -2.73 -2.73 46.82
N ALA A 724 -2.20 -2.92 48.03
CA ALA A 724 -1.19 -3.93 48.33
C ALA A 724 -1.68 -5.38 48.08
N ASP A 725 -2.96 -5.59 47.83
CA ASP A 725 -3.53 -6.89 47.43
C ASP A 725 -3.31 -7.26 45.96
N LYS A 726 -2.51 -6.45 45.24
CA LYS A 726 -2.12 -6.65 43.83
C LYS A 726 -3.23 -6.34 42.82
N THR A 727 -4.37 -5.80 43.27
CA THR A 727 -5.50 -5.47 42.41
C THR A 727 -5.75 -3.98 42.33
N ILE A 728 -6.43 -3.59 41.26
CA ILE A 728 -7.06 -2.28 41.13
C ILE A 728 -8.56 -2.51 41.06
N LYS A 729 -9.34 -1.69 41.75
CA LYS A 729 -10.81 -1.78 41.73
C LYS A 729 -11.41 -0.50 41.17
N ILE A 730 -12.45 -0.68 40.37
CA ILE A 730 -13.24 0.37 39.75
C ILE A 730 -14.57 0.43 40.49
N TRP A 731 -14.92 1.59 41.01
CA TRP A 731 -16.12 1.82 41.81
C TRP A 731 -16.95 2.94 41.19
N ASN A 732 -18.27 2.82 41.32
CA ASN A 732 -19.16 3.95 41.07
C ASN A 732 -19.11 4.89 42.28
N LEU A 733 -18.78 6.17 42.06
CA LEU A 733 -18.62 7.14 43.13
C LEU A 733 -19.94 7.48 43.84
N PHE A 734 -21.07 7.42 43.13
CA PHE A 734 -22.39 7.79 43.63
C PHE A 734 -23.17 6.63 44.23
N THR A 735 -22.94 5.39 43.79
CA THR A 735 -23.62 4.21 44.37
C THR A 735 -22.74 3.47 45.38
N GLY A 736 -21.41 3.65 45.31
CA GLY A 736 -20.44 2.89 46.10
C GLY A 736 -20.30 1.42 45.64
N GLU A 737 -20.84 1.07 44.48
CA GLU A 737 -20.78 -0.29 43.96
C GLU A 737 -19.43 -0.59 43.29
N LEU A 738 -18.96 -1.82 43.46
CA LEU A 738 -17.79 -2.34 42.75
C LEU A 738 -18.19 -2.69 41.31
N LEU A 739 -17.72 -1.91 40.34
CA LEU A 739 -17.98 -2.14 38.92
C LEU A 739 -17.09 -3.24 38.36
N GLN A 740 -15.79 -3.20 38.67
CA GLN A 740 -14.83 -4.13 38.12
C GLN A 740 -13.61 -4.29 39.03
N THR A 741 -13.01 -5.49 39.02
CA THR A 741 -11.67 -5.73 39.60
C THR A 741 -10.69 -6.03 38.48
N LEU A 742 -9.66 -5.20 38.36
CA LEU A 742 -8.55 -5.39 37.44
C LEU A 742 -7.47 -6.21 38.15
N ALA A 743 -7.36 -7.48 37.76
CA ALA A 743 -6.32 -8.40 38.19
C ALA A 743 -5.27 -8.53 37.07
N GLY A 744 -4.00 -8.55 37.45
CA GLY A 744 -2.90 -8.75 36.48
C GLY A 744 -1.52 -8.41 36.99
N HIS A 745 -1.41 -7.60 38.06
CA HIS A 745 -0.14 -7.39 38.76
C HIS A 745 0.19 -8.57 39.67
N SER A 746 1.47 -8.91 39.78
CA SER A 746 1.94 -10.03 40.62
C SER A 746 2.39 -9.58 42.02
N ALA A 747 2.51 -8.27 42.24
CA ALA A 747 2.86 -7.63 43.51
C ALA A 747 2.00 -6.38 43.77
N ALA A 748 2.25 -5.72 44.90
CA ALA A 748 1.48 -4.56 45.36
C ALA A 748 1.42 -3.43 44.32
N VAL A 749 0.22 -2.92 44.04
CA VAL A 749 0.03 -1.75 43.18
C VAL A 749 0.20 -0.50 44.05
N ASN A 750 1.21 0.31 43.75
CA ASN A 750 1.60 1.43 44.61
C ASN A 750 0.97 2.76 44.17
N SER A 751 0.70 2.92 42.88
CA SER A 751 0.16 4.16 42.33
C SER A 751 -0.73 3.86 41.13
N VAL A 752 -1.74 4.70 40.96
CA VAL A 752 -2.66 4.70 39.82
C VAL A 752 -2.88 6.14 39.36
N ALA A 753 -2.96 6.34 38.05
CA ALA A 753 -3.28 7.62 37.43
C ALA A 753 -4.27 7.40 36.28
N ILE A 754 -5.16 8.36 36.06
CA ILE A 754 -6.11 8.35 34.95
C ILE A 754 -5.74 9.42 33.93
N SER A 755 -5.94 9.14 32.65
CA SER A 755 -5.76 10.12 31.59
C SER A 755 -6.80 11.25 31.67
N PRO A 756 -6.46 12.47 31.20
CA PRO A 756 -7.39 13.61 31.24
C PRO A 756 -8.70 13.39 30.47
N ASP A 757 -8.69 12.52 29.46
CA ASP A 757 -9.88 12.12 28.68
C ASP A 757 -10.68 10.97 29.33
N GLY A 758 -10.20 10.42 30.46
CA GLY A 758 -10.82 9.31 31.17
C GLY A 758 -10.69 7.94 30.50
N GLN A 759 -10.04 7.83 29.35
CA GLN A 759 -10.04 6.59 28.55
C GLN A 759 -9.01 5.55 29.02
N PHE A 760 -7.94 5.99 29.68
CA PHE A 760 -6.84 5.13 30.08
C PHE A 760 -6.53 5.27 31.56
N LEU A 761 -6.30 4.13 32.20
CA LEU A 761 -5.77 4.03 33.55
C LEU A 761 -4.36 3.47 33.48
N VAL A 762 -3.42 4.08 34.19
CA VAL A 762 -2.04 3.60 34.28
C VAL A 762 -1.76 3.18 35.71
N SER A 763 -1.16 2.01 35.90
CA SER A 763 -0.81 1.49 37.21
C SER A 763 0.65 1.10 37.31
N GLY A 764 1.28 1.54 38.41
CA GLY A 764 2.66 1.19 38.76
C GLY A 764 2.70 0.21 39.93
N SER A 765 3.41 -0.91 39.75
CA SER A 765 3.45 -2.01 40.71
C SER A 765 4.87 -2.34 41.17
N SER A 766 4.97 -2.93 42.36
CA SER A 766 6.21 -3.52 42.89
C SER A 766 6.72 -4.71 42.08
N ASP A 767 5.97 -5.21 41.11
CA ASP A 767 6.39 -6.29 40.20
C ASP A 767 7.30 -5.82 39.06
N LYS A 768 7.72 -4.54 39.10
CA LYS A 768 8.57 -3.87 38.10
C LYS A 768 7.86 -3.67 36.76
N THR A 769 6.53 -3.76 36.71
CA THR A 769 5.74 -3.50 35.50
C THR A 769 4.86 -2.26 35.67
N ILE A 770 4.63 -1.60 34.54
CA ILE A 770 3.56 -0.61 34.36
C ILE A 770 2.51 -1.28 33.48
N LYS A 771 1.24 -1.15 33.86
CA LYS A 771 0.12 -1.60 33.02
C LYS A 771 -0.75 -0.42 32.63
N ILE A 772 -1.21 -0.44 31.39
CA ILE A 772 -2.16 0.51 30.84
C ILE A 772 -3.45 -0.26 30.63
N TRP A 773 -4.53 0.25 31.19
CA TRP A 773 -5.86 -0.34 31.13
C TRP A 773 -6.75 0.59 30.33
N GLN A 774 -7.34 0.08 29.25
CA GLN A 774 -8.35 0.83 28.51
C GLN A 774 -9.67 0.73 29.27
N ILE A 775 -10.22 1.89 29.62
CA ILE A 775 -11.50 1.99 30.30
C ILE A 775 -12.54 2.25 29.22
N ARG A 776 -13.28 1.19 28.87
CA ARG A 776 -14.42 1.34 27.99
C ARG A 776 -15.52 2.01 28.80
N ASN A 777 -15.92 3.21 28.39
CA ASN A 777 -17.17 3.81 28.83
C ASN A 777 -18.30 2.89 28.36
N THR A 778 -18.64 1.87 29.14
CA THR A 778 -19.97 1.30 29.07
C THR A 778 -20.90 2.36 29.64
N VAL A 779 -21.34 3.27 28.79
CA VAL A 779 -22.62 3.92 29.00
C VAL A 779 -23.61 2.77 29.07
N ILE A 780 -24.02 2.43 30.29
CA ILE A 780 -25.18 1.57 30.51
C ILE A 780 -26.34 2.42 30.02
N SER A 781 -26.71 2.25 28.75
CA SER A 781 -27.92 2.80 28.14
C SER A 781 -29.14 2.04 28.63
#